data_AF-M2SU82-F1
#
_entry.id   AF-M2SU82-F1
#
_cell.length_a   1.000
_cell.length_b   1.000
_cell.length_c   1.000
_cell.angle_alpha   90.00
_cell.angle_beta   90.00
_cell.angle_gamma   90.00
#
_symmetry.space_group_name_H-M   'P 1'
#
loop_
_entity.id
_entity.type
_entity.pdbx_description
1 polymer ?
#
loop_
_entity_poly.entity_id
_entity_poly.type
_entity_poly.pdbx_seq_one_letter_code
_entity_poly.pdbx_strand_id
1 'polypeptide(L)'
;MRNRYSLRRSNLSLDADSCCERQSDTNSSSDTCSEPDTEADTDIDIEPSTGKDDDFTMQQEPETDLDSEAEEILKDIAQLRAEGPAKPNHTPHTVKLWKREGDLWERYCFKIMKKTKRSPEEQLRACDPETFKAYLRWRKKHSRVKKESSMRSYWKRISMCYMDLTRHTMDANVLTDVCNWIPTLMLDKSEKEKHAMYVQDLYAILHALWVDDTKPLHGYIRVQISLLLLLSAATATRPGAIVESASVKGSNKSLSFRNIELLKVRSTVDPSRSTIVANVNLENVKNKEKDGKPKKFTFRLEGTLAFCIVSYILSIGVGQGALRDDFTSVQDVFDLNIPVGRDVLRIKWKKELLNQPFLCDVRNTSEGVRILKEKAFPYAKYRDIFVRLGRVAGFEKSLELYQLRRASGRNINSALDPVERNQTMGHLGSTYEKYYTPTHIARDFQSIYFGSPSEDLLIQSVARMGLSRDRRAPTELDDAQQEALRNDPALAVLRKERETYKRQLHDQGFHPLSKGHGTDLYKKYENTKRKIGSTYQMLYRERLESAIREFHDSIDTIEIARQLSGKAAAEVLTLPAFEFELRERATIAGMLFKPIQDDRVRVRFVRTLARLCHKQETRQPKAFKRKKVGLAAYEANGSFFSNKRNKGTNGVEKSPLNQDYEIVKEQHDASARGQTLEIRSRQQFPTMAPHPICLFCIGNEQFSYERRMRCIPRKDVLKKHVETHFRAAELQSAFQCRHPSCSDILVDMMHFKRHALDVHGVSH
;
A
#
# COMPACT_ATOMS: atom_id res chain seq x y z
N MET A 1 34.08 -57.94 -0.72
CA MET A 1 33.74 -59.38 -0.88
C MET A 1 32.37 -59.45 -1.56
N ARG A 2 32.29 -59.75 -2.88
CA ARG A 2 31.74 -61.00 -3.49
C ARG A 2 30.39 -61.41 -2.88
N ASN A 3 29.23 -61.58 -3.56
CA ASN A 3 28.82 -61.98 -4.91
C ASN A 3 27.41 -61.38 -5.19
N ARG A 4 27.03 -60.82 -6.36
CA ARG A 4 26.53 -61.42 -7.62
C ARG A 4 25.61 -62.66 -7.49
N TYR A 5 24.33 -62.52 -7.87
CA TYR A 5 23.61 -63.44 -8.77
C TYR A 5 22.53 -62.71 -9.56
N SER A 6 22.30 -63.20 -10.78
CA SER A 6 21.58 -62.60 -11.91
C SER A 6 20.32 -63.40 -12.30
N LEU A 7 19.44 -62.74 -13.07
CA LEU A 7 18.63 -63.24 -14.21
C LEU A 7 17.34 -64.07 -13.97
N ARG A 8 16.20 -63.52 -14.42
CA ARG A 8 15.29 -63.98 -15.52
C ARG A 8 13.94 -63.24 -15.39
N ARG A 9 13.53 -62.33 -16.28
CA ARG A 9 12.92 -62.48 -17.62
C ARG A 9 11.78 -63.50 -17.72
N SER A 10 10.57 -62.99 -17.89
CA SER A 10 9.50 -63.59 -18.70
C SER A 10 8.73 -62.46 -19.39
N ASN A 11 8.93 -62.36 -20.71
CA ASN A 11 8.12 -61.59 -21.65
C ASN A 11 6.81 -62.36 -21.90
N LEU A 12 5.72 -61.63 -22.14
CA LEU A 12 4.61 -62.08 -22.98
C LEU A 12 4.09 -60.88 -23.78
N SER A 13 3.97 -61.12 -25.09
CA SER A 13 3.56 -60.28 -26.22
C SER A 13 2.14 -59.71 -26.07
N LEU A 14 1.88 -58.46 -26.45
CA LEU A 14 1.47 -58.01 -27.80
C LEU A 14 0.31 -58.85 -28.36
N ASP A 15 -0.89 -58.28 -28.32
CA ASP A 15 -1.80 -58.24 -29.47
C ASP A 15 -2.57 -56.92 -29.45
N ALA A 16 -2.57 -56.29 -30.62
CA ALA A 16 -3.29 -55.08 -30.94
C ALA A 16 -4.70 -55.44 -31.39
N ASP A 17 -5.70 -54.68 -30.98
CA ASP A 17 -6.82 -54.41 -31.88
C ASP A 17 -7.46 -53.05 -31.62
N SER A 18 -7.77 -52.44 -32.75
CA SER A 18 -8.26 -51.09 -32.95
C SER A 18 -9.76 -51.00 -32.66
N CYS A 19 -10.22 -49.90 -32.06
CA CYS A 19 -11.39 -49.18 -32.59
C CYS A 19 -11.55 -47.80 -31.95
N CYS A 20 -11.71 -46.80 -32.82
CA CYS A 20 -11.93 -45.40 -32.52
C CYS A 20 -13.28 -45.14 -31.85
N GLU A 21 -13.29 -44.42 -30.73
CA GLU A 21 -14.38 -43.49 -30.41
C GLU A 21 -13.81 -42.15 -29.91
N ARG A 22 -14.14 -41.10 -30.67
CA ARG A 22 -13.94 -39.70 -30.29
C ARG A 22 -14.86 -39.40 -29.10
N GLN A 23 -14.29 -39.10 -27.95
CA GLN A 23 -14.99 -38.33 -26.92
C GLN A 23 -14.21 -37.05 -26.67
N SER A 24 -14.88 -35.94 -26.98
CA SER A 24 -14.45 -34.58 -26.72
C SER A 24 -14.62 -34.28 -25.23
N ASP A 25 -13.51 -34.25 -24.49
CA ASP A 25 -13.48 -33.83 -23.10
C ASP A 25 -13.65 -32.31 -22.98
N THR A 26 -14.90 -31.88 -22.99
CA THR A 26 -15.31 -30.57 -22.45
C THR A 26 -15.22 -30.63 -20.92
N ASN A 27 -14.06 -30.26 -20.37
CA ASN A 27 -13.93 -29.93 -18.95
C ASN A 27 -14.68 -28.61 -18.67
N SER A 28 -15.99 -28.74 -18.48
CA SER A 28 -16.92 -27.71 -18.05
C SER A 28 -16.63 -27.36 -16.59
N SER A 29 -16.04 -26.19 -16.35
CA SER A 29 -15.93 -25.59 -15.02
C SER A 29 -17.34 -25.23 -14.51
N SER A 30 -17.95 -26.11 -13.73
CA SER A 30 -19.19 -25.86 -13.01
C SER A 30 -18.94 -24.85 -11.88
N ASP A 31 -19.13 -23.57 -12.17
CA ASP A 31 -19.48 -22.58 -11.16
C ASP A 31 -20.93 -22.84 -10.75
N THR A 32 -21.13 -23.83 -9.88
CA THR A 32 -22.42 -24.07 -9.23
C THR A 32 -22.78 -22.83 -8.43
N CYS A 33 -23.97 -22.32 -8.69
CA CYS A 33 -24.60 -21.24 -7.95
C CYS A 33 -24.75 -21.70 -6.49
N SER A 34 -23.83 -21.34 -5.60
CA SER A 34 -23.90 -21.73 -4.19
C SER A 34 -25.07 -21.01 -3.51
N GLU A 35 -26.08 -21.80 -3.14
CA GLU A 35 -26.98 -21.61 -2.00
C GLU A 35 -26.16 -21.52 -0.68
N PRO A 36 -26.71 -20.97 0.41
CA PRO A 36 -26.06 -21.02 1.72
C PRO A 36 -26.21 -22.41 2.35
N ASP A 37 -25.08 -23.09 2.57
CA ASP A 37 -24.99 -24.34 3.32
C ASP A 37 -25.63 -24.18 4.72
N THR A 38 -26.69 -24.94 4.98
CA THR A 38 -27.27 -25.16 6.31
C THR A 38 -27.01 -26.62 6.64
N GLU A 39 -25.86 -26.93 7.24
CA GLU A 39 -25.60 -28.26 7.80
C GLU A 39 -25.92 -28.20 9.30
N ALA A 40 -26.94 -28.96 9.69
CA ALA A 40 -27.24 -29.28 11.07
C ALA A 40 -26.51 -30.58 11.40
N ASP A 41 -25.46 -30.50 12.22
CA ASP A 41 -24.86 -31.67 12.85
C ASP A 41 -25.74 -32.07 14.04
N THR A 42 -26.44 -33.19 13.93
CA THR A 42 -27.02 -33.91 15.08
C THR A 42 -26.30 -35.25 15.21
N ASP A 43 -25.30 -35.28 16.09
CA ASP A 43 -24.81 -36.50 16.72
C ASP A 43 -24.91 -36.30 18.23
N ILE A 44 -25.91 -36.91 18.85
CA ILE A 44 -25.97 -37.09 20.31
C ILE A 44 -25.93 -38.61 20.54
N ASP A 45 -24.78 -39.07 21.02
CA ASP A 45 -24.60 -40.40 21.61
C ASP A 45 -25.52 -40.55 22.82
N ILE A 46 -26.38 -41.58 22.82
CA ILE A 46 -27.18 -41.98 23.98
C ILE A 46 -26.53 -43.21 24.60
N GLU A 47 -25.88 -43.03 25.76
CA GLU A 47 -25.56 -44.13 26.68
C GLU A 47 -26.82 -44.52 27.48
N PRO A 48 -27.09 -45.83 27.72
CA PRO A 48 -28.25 -46.26 28.48
C PRO A 48 -27.92 -46.24 29.98
N SER A 49 -28.49 -45.28 30.71
CA SER A 49 -28.49 -45.30 32.17
C SER A 49 -29.82 -45.86 32.68
N THR A 50 -29.78 -47.09 33.16
CA THR A 50 -30.82 -47.74 33.97
C THR A 50 -31.02 -47.01 35.29
N GLY A 51 -32.27 -46.67 35.66
CA GLY A 51 -32.53 -46.22 37.03
C GLY A 51 -33.90 -45.60 37.32
N LYS A 52 -34.87 -46.48 37.61
CA LYS A 52 -35.99 -46.35 38.57
C LYS A 52 -37.17 -45.42 38.23
N ASP A 53 -38.32 -46.08 38.23
CA ASP A 53 -39.67 -45.55 38.28
C ASP A 53 -39.85 -44.61 39.47
N ASP A 54 -40.17 -43.35 39.19
CA ASP A 54 -40.92 -42.50 40.11
C ASP A 54 -42.14 -41.97 39.36
N ASP A 55 -43.29 -42.34 39.93
CA ASP A 55 -44.66 -41.97 39.59
C ASP A 55 -44.79 -40.46 39.39
N PHE A 56 -44.78 -40.00 38.13
CA PHE A 56 -45.11 -38.62 37.78
C PHE A 56 -46.57 -38.58 37.29
N THR A 57 -47.44 -38.31 38.26
CA THR A 57 -48.84 -37.97 38.04
C THR A 57 -48.94 -36.87 36.99
N MET A 58 -49.71 -37.12 35.93
CA MET A 58 -50.09 -36.11 34.93
C MET A 58 -50.77 -34.94 35.63
N GLN A 59 -50.03 -33.84 35.82
CA GLN A 59 -50.65 -32.54 36.05
C GLN A 59 -51.06 -32.03 34.67
N GLN A 60 -52.36 -32.14 34.37
CA GLN A 60 -52.99 -31.33 33.33
C GLN A 60 -52.76 -29.86 33.69
N GLU A 61 -51.89 -29.19 32.95
CA GLU A 61 -51.91 -27.74 32.90
C GLU A 61 -53.28 -27.30 32.36
N PRO A 62 -53.88 -26.24 32.93
CA PRO A 62 -55.19 -25.77 32.49
C PRO A 62 -55.10 -25.30 31.03
N GLU A 63 -55.97 -25.85 30.18
CA GLU A 63 -56.07 -25.56 28.72
C GLU A 63 -56.27 -24.07 28.37
N THR A 64 -56.43 -23.18 29.36
CA THR A 64 -56.74 -21.76 29.16
C THR A 64 -55.53 -20.86 28.89
N ASP A 65 -54.29 -21.28 29.18
CA ASP A 65 -53.08 -20.44 28.97
C ASP A 65 -52.45 -20.66 27.58
N LEU A 66 -52.61 -21.86 27.02
CA LEU A 66 -52.12 -22.22 25.68
C LEU A 66 -52.88 -21.50 24.56
N ASP A 67 -54.17 -21.20 24.76
CA ASP A 67 -54.99 -20.49 23.77
C ASP A 67 -54.56 -19.01 23.62
N SER A 68 -54.09 -18.37 24.70
CA SER A 68 -53.60 -16.97 24.65
C SER A 68 -52.26 -16.87 23.92
N GLU A 69 -51.33 -17.78 24.19
CA GLU A 69 -50.05 -17.85 23.47
C GLU A 69 -50.26 -18.21 22.00
N ALA A 70 -51.17 -19.13 21.69
CA ALA A 70 -51.54 -19.48 20.32
C ALA A 70 -52.14 -18.29 19.55
N GLU A 71 -53.00 -17.49 20.18
CA GLU A 71 -53.53 -16.26 19.57
C GLU A 71 -52.45 -15.21 19.33
N GLU A 72 -51.49 -15.06 20.24
CA GLU A 72 -50.34 -14.17 20.08
C GLU A 72 -49.44 -14.63 18.92
N ILE A 73 -49.14 -15.93 18.85
CA ILE A 73 -48.38 -16.54 17.75
C ILE A 73 -49.11 -16.36 16.41
N LEU A 74 -50.43 -16.50 16.36
CA LEU A 74 -51.22 -16.30 15.13
C LEU A 74 -51.22 -14.83 14.68
N LYS A 75 -51.26 -13.88 15.63
CA LYS A 75 -51.08 -12.45 15.34
C LYS A 75 -49.68 -12.17 14.80
N ASP A 76 -48.65 -12.77 15.39
CA ASP A 76 -47.26 -12.68 14.92
C ASP A 76 -47.11 -13.27 13.51
N ILE A 77 -47.70 -14.43 13.23
CA ILE A 77 -47.69 -15.03 11.89
C ILE A 77 -48.37 -14.11 10.88
N ALA A 78 -49.51 -13.51 11.22
CA ALA A 78 -50.21 -12.57 10.34
C ALA A 78 -49.36 -11.31 10.08
N GLN A 79 -48.72 -10.78 11.12
CA GLN A 79 -47.80 -9.66 11.01
C GLN A 79 -46.58 -10.01 10.13
N LEU A 80 -45.92 -11.14 10.37
CA LEU A 80 -44.75 -11.60 9.61
C LEU A 80 -45.11 -11.90 8.15
N ARG A 81 -46.31 -12.42 7.87
CA ARG A 81 -46.83 -12.57 6.50
C ARG A 81 -47.00 -11.21 5.81
N ALA A 82 -47.48 -10.19 6.53
CA ALA A 82 -47.63 -8.84 6.01
C ALA A 82 -46.26 -8.14 5.80
N GLU A 83 -45.29 -8.39 6.66
CA GLU A 83 -43.91 -7.89 6.53
C GLU A 83 -43.17 -8.52 5.34
N GLY A 84 -43.52 -9.75 4.99
CA GLY A 84 -42.96 -10.49 3.85
C GLY A 84 -41.54 -10.98 4.08
N PRO A 85 -40.83 -11.44 3.03
CA PRO A 85 -39.50 -12.01 3.17
C PRO A 85 -38.51 -11.02 3.78
N ALA A 86 -37.76 -11.47 4.78
CA ALA A 86 -36.72 -10.67 5.41
C ALA A 86 -35.64 -10.23 4.40
N LYS A 87 -35.20 -8.98 4.51
CA LYS A 87 -34.12 -8.47 3.66
C LYS A 87 -32.81 -9.19 3.99
N PRO A 88 -31.97 -9.51 2.99
CA PRO A 88 -30.63 -9.99 3.24
C PRO A 88 -29.81 -8.98 4.05
N ASN A 89 -29.20 -9.43 5.15
CA ASN A 89 -28.31 -8.60 5.93
C ASN A 89 -26.95 -8.42 5.20
N HIS A 90 -26.89 -7.36 4.39
CA HIS A 90 -25.72 -6.96 3.61
C HIS A 90 -24.90 -5.88 4.31
N THR A 91 -23.57 -6.01 4.24
CA THR A 91 -22.66 -4.96 4.76
C THR A 91 -22.91 -3.62 4.06
N PRO A 92 -22.67 -2.46 4.72
CA PRO A 92 -22.84 -1.14 4.10
C PRO A 92 -22.07 -0.97 2.79
N HIS A 93 -20.91 -1.63 2.66
CA HIS A 93 -20.13 -1.63 1.44
C HIS A 93 -20.82 -2.39 0.30
N THR A 94 -21.38 -3.57 0.59
CA THR A 94 -22.16 -4.35 -0.40
C THR A 94 -23.34 -3.53 -0.88
N VAL A 95 -24.07 -2.88 0.04
CA VAL A 95 -25.16 -1.94 -0.28
C VAL A 95 -24.71 -0.83 -1.21
N LYS A 96 -23.59 -0.18 -0.88
CA LYS A 96 -23.01 0.86 -1.74
C LYS A 96 -22.64 0.36 -3.14
N LEU A 97 -22.18 -0.88 -3.27
CA LEU A 97 -21.78 -1.44 -4.57
C LEU A 97 -22.97 -1.70 -5.48
N TRP A 98 -24.04 -2.33 -4.99
CA TRP A 98 -25.20 -2.59 -5.83
C TRP A 98 -26.04 -1.33 -6.05
N LYS A 99 -26.15 -0.40 -5.09
CA LYS A 99 -26.78 0.92 -5.33
C LYS A 99 -26.10 1.66 -6.48
N ARG A 100 -24.77 1.66 -6.52
CA ARG A 100 -24.02 2.24 -7.63
C ARG A 100 -24.31 1.55 -8.98
N GLU A 101 -24.56 0.25 -8.96
CA GLU A 101 -24.97 -0.48 -10.16
C GLU A 101 -26.42 -0.13 -10.55
N GLY A 102 -27.29 0.07 -9.56
CA GLY A 102 -28.64 0.65 -9.70
C GLY A 102 -28.61 2.01 -10.39
N ASP A 103 -27.76 2.95 -9.96
CA ASP A 103 -27.61 4.26 -10.63
C ASP A 103 -27.24 4.11 -12.12
N LEU A 104 -26.46 3.08 -12.46
CA LEU A 104 -26.07 2.79 -13.83
C LEU A 104 -27.21 2.14 -14.62
N TRP A 105 -27.98 1.26 -13.97
CA TRP A 105 -29.21 0.70 -14.51
C TRP A 105 -30.23 1.79 -14.84
N GLU A 106 -30.47 2.73 -13.92
CA GLU A 106 -31.35 3.88 -14.16
C GLU A 106 -30.91 4.70 -15.36
N ARG A 107 -29.62 5.04 -15.46
CA ARG A 107 -29.07 5.77 -16.61
C ARG A 107 -29.25 5.03 -17.93
N TYR A 108 -29.20 3.70 -17.92
CA TYR A 108 -29.50 2.89 -19.08
C TYR A 108 -31.00 2.94 -19.39
N CYS A 109 -31.85 2.72 -18.39
CA CYS A 109 -33.30 2.74 -18.52
C CYS A 109 -33.79 4.08 -19.07
N PHE A 110 -33.30 5.22 -18.58
CA PHE A 110 -33.66 6.55 -19.08
C PHE A 110 -33.40 6.74 -20.59
N LYS A 111 -32.44 6.00 -21.18
CA LYS A 111 -32.17 6.05 -22.62
C LYS A 111 -33.22 5.30 -23.43
N ILE A 112 -33.78 4.23 -22.88
CA ILE A 112 -34.75 3.37 -23.56
C ILE A 112 -36.19 3.65 -23.13
N MET A 113 -36.39 4.40 -22.05
CA MET A 113 -37.69 4.76 -21.46
C MET A 113 -38.63 5.42 -22.47
N LYS A 114 -38.10 6.28 -23.35
CA LYS A 114 -38.89 6.92 -24.41
C LYS A 114 -39.54 5.92 -25.38
N LYS A 115 -38.95 4.73 -25.56
CA LYS A 115 -39.45 3.68 -26.45
C LYS A 115 -40.22 2.60 -25.70
N THR A 116 -39.73 2.20 -24.54
CA THR A 116 -40.32 1.11 -23.74
C THR A 116 -41.52 1.57 -22.91
N LYS A 117 -41.63 2.88 -22.62
CA LYS A 117 -42.63 3.48 -21.72
C LYS A 117 -42.66 2.85 -20.32
N ARG A 118 -41.60 2.14 -19.94
CA ARG A 118 -41.44 1.50 -18.62
C ARG A 118 -40.44 2.27 -17.77
N SER A 119 -40.77 2.49 -16.50
CA SER A 119 -39.85 3.05 -15.51
C SER A 119 -38.66 2.11 -15.25
N PRO A 120 -37.53 2.59 -14.70
CA PRO A 120 -36.40 1.73 -14.35
C PRO A 120 -36.76 0.58 -13.40
N GLU A 121 -37.69 0.84 -12.47
CA GLU A 121 -38.17 -0.18 -11.54
C GLU A 121 -39.09 -1.20 -12.21
N GLU A 122 -40.00 -0.76 -13.09
CA GLU A 122 -40.86 -1.67 -13.86
C GLU A 122 -40.04 -2.60 -14.75
N GLN A 123 -38.97 -2.09 -15.37
CA GLN A 123 -38.05 -2.91 -16.16
C GLN A 123 -37.30 -3.92 -15.29
N LEU A 124 -36.96 -3.55 -14.05
CA LEU A 124 -36.32 -4.47 -13.11
C LEU A 124 -37.32 -5.54 -12.63
N ARG A 125 -38.56 -5.17 -12.29
CA ARG A 125 -39.64 -6.09 -11.87
C ARG A 125 -40.06 -7.05 -12.98
N ALA A 126 -40.10 -6.59 -14.23
CA ALA A 126 -40.41 -7.42 -15.39
C ALA A 126 -39.44 -8.61 -15.53
N CYS A 127 -38.21 -8.46 -15.06
CA CYS A 127 -37.21 -9.54 -14.99
C CYS A 127 -36.85 -10.17 -16.36
N ASP A 128 -37.04 -9.40 -17.45
CA ASP A 128 -36.79 -9.86 -18.82
C ASP A 128 -35.28 -10.12 -19.07
N PRO A 129 -34.84 -11.35 -19.39
CA PRO A 129 -33.43 -11.66 -19.63
C PRO A 129 -32.79 -10.81 -20.73
N GLU A 130 -33.52 -10.53 -21.81
CA GLU A 130 -33.07 -9.73 -22.95
C GLU A 130 -32.68 -8.31 -22.51
N THR A 131 -33.43 -7.72 -21.58
CA THR A 131 -33.17 -6.38 -21.06
C THR A 131 -31.89 -6.37 -20.26
N PHE A 132 -31.64 -7.39 -19.43
CA PHE A 132 -30.38 -7.52 -18.69
C PHE A 132 -29.17 -7.77 -19.60
N LYS A 133 -29.31 -8.62 -20.61
CA LYS A 133 -28.29 -8.85 -21.64
C LYS A 133 -27.96 -7.55 -22.38
N ALA A 134 -28.99 -6.78 -22.78
CA ALA A 134 -28.82 -5.48 -23.43
C ALA A 134 -28.14 -4.45 -22.50
N TYR A 135 -28.48 -4.43 -21.22
CA TYR A 135 -27.81 -3.62 -20.21
C TYR A 135 -26.33 -3.98 -20.07
N LEU A 136 -25.97 -5.26 -19.99
CA LEU A 136 -24.56 -5.69 -19.89
C LEU A 136 -23.76 -5.37 -21.16
N ARG A 137 -24.38 -5.44 -22.36
CA ARG A 137 -23.78 -4.91 -23.60
C ARG A 137 -23.55 -3.40 -23.51
N TRP A 138 -24.53 -2.64 -23.02
CA TRP A 138 -24.40 -1.21 -22.80
C TRP A 138 -23.28 -0.91 -21.79
N ARG A 139 -23.19 -1.69 -20.72
CA ARG A 139 -22.17 -1.61 -19.68
C ARG A 139 -20.77 -1.82 -20.23
N LYS A 140 -20.60 -2.80 -21.13
CA LYS A 140 -19.35 -3.04 -21.88
C LYS A 140 -18.94 -1.85 -22.73
N LYS A 141 -19.90 -1.22 -23.43
CA LYS A 141 -19.62 -0.08 -24.31
C LYS A 141 -19.27 1.19 -23.53
N HIS A 142 -19.92 1.40 -22.39
CA HIS A 142 -19.81 2.65 -21.61
C HIS A 142 -18.85 2.53 -20.42
N SER A 143 -18.17 1.40 -20.29
CA SER A 143 -17.09 1.23 -19.32
C SER A 143 -16.00 0.36 -19.90
N ARG A 144 -14.76 0.69 -19.58
CA ARG A 144 -13.55 0.00 -20.09
C ARG A 144 -13.36 -1.35 -19.40
N VAL A 145 -14.37 -2.21 -19.50
CA VAL A 145 -14.39 -3.55 -18.91
C VAL A 145 -13.67 -4.48 -19.87
N LYS A 146 -12.62 -5.14 -19.40
CA LYS A 146 -11.82 -6.08 -20.18
C LYS A 146 -12.08 -7.54 -19.80
N LYS A 147 -12.45 -7.80 -18.54
CA LYS A 147 -12.56 -9.14 -17.95
C LYS A 147 -14.00 -9.61 -17.83
N GLU A 148 -14.25 -10.90 -18.09
CA GLU A 148 -15.57 -11.52 -17.94
C GLU A 148 -16.05 -11.55 -16.49
N SER A 149 -15.17 -11.87 -15.54
CA SER A 149 -15.48 -11.91 -14.10
C SER A 149 -16.03 -10.58 -13.55
N SER A 150 -15.66 -9.45 -14.18
CA SER A 150 -16.23 -8.15 -13.85
C SER A 150 -17.70 -8.03 -14.28
N MET A 151 -18.07 -8.59 -15.44
CA MET A 151 -19.47 -8.63 -15.88
C MET A 151 -20.31 -9.52 -15.00
N ARG A 152 -19.81 -10.71 -14.62
CA ARG A 152 -20.49 -11.59 -13.65
C ARG A 152 -20.73 -10.86 -12.31
N SER A 153 -19.76 -10.07 -11.86
CA SER A 153 -19.90 -9.24 -10.66
C SER A 153 -20.95 -8.14 -10.81
N TYR A 154 -21.09 -7.52 -11.98
CA TYR A 154 -22.14 -6.53 -12.24
C TYR A 154 -23.51 -7.18 -12.33
N TRP A 155 -23.60 -8.36 -12.96
CA TRP A 155 -24.82 -9.15 -12.99
C TRP A 155 -25.31 -9.49 -11.59
N LYS A 156 -24.43 -10.01 -10.72
CA LYS A 156 -24.73 -10.26 -9.31
C LYS A 156 -25.22 -9.01 -8.56
N ARG A 157 -24.75 -7.82 -8.94
CA ARG A 157 -25.21 -6.57 -8.31
C ARG A 157 -26.59 -6.16 -8.78
N ILE A 158 -26.90 -6.34 -10.06
CA ILE A 158 -28.23 -6.10 -10.59
C ILE A 158 -29.24 -7.08 -9.98
N SER A 159 -28.89 -8.36 -9.80
CA SER A 159 -29.76 -9.31 -9.10
C SER A 159 -29.98 -8.92 -7.63
N MET A 160 -28.97 -8.32 -6.96
CA MET A 160 -29.17 -7.71 -5.64
C MET A 160 -30.12 -6.50 -5.67
N CYS A 161 -30.05 -5.65 -6.70
CA CYS A 161 -31.02 -4.55 -6.86
C CYS A 161 -32.44 -5.10 -7.04
N TYR A 162 -32.60 -6.18 -7.82
CA TYR A 162 -33.88 -6.84 -8.00
C TYR A 162 -34.44 -7.34 -6.66
N MET A 163 -33.62 -8.05 -5.88
CA MET A 163 -34.02 -8.61 -4.59
C MET A 163 -34.38 -7.52 -3.56
N ASP A 164 -33.66 -6.39 -3.55
CA ASP A 164 -34.00 -5.25 -2.69
C ASP A 164 -35.34 -4.61 -3.07
N LEU A 165 -35.66 -4.58 -4.36
CA LEU A 165 -36.91 -4.01 -4.89
C LEU A 165 -38.11 -4.94 -4.68
N THR A 166 -37.94 -6.24 -4.94
CA THR A 166 -39.04 -7.22 -4.99
C THR A 166 -39.20 -8.05 -3.73
N ARG A 167 -38.21 -8.06 -2.83
CA ARG A 167 -38.08 -8.98 -1.68
C ARG A 167 -37.91 -10.45 -2.05
N HIS A 168 -37.83 -10.79 -3.33
CA HIS A 168 -37.72 -12.17 -3.80
C HIS A 168 -36.40 -12.38 -4.56
N THR A 169 -35.93 -13.63 -4.54
CA THR A 169 -34.84 -14.05 -5.41
C THR A 169 -35.30 -14.01 -6.86
N MET A 170 -34.39 -13.61 -7.74
CA MET A 170 -34.63 -13.71 -9.19
C MET A 170 -34.74 -15.18 -9.57
N ASP A 171 -35.62 -15.50 -10.52
CA ASP A 171 -35.78 -16.86 -11.03
C ASP A 171 -34.44 -17.46 -11.47
N ALA A 172 -34.19 -18.71 -11.09
CA ALA A 172 -32.93 -19.40 -11.32
C ALA A 172 -32.61 -19.55 -12.81
N ASN A 173 -33.63 -19.69 -13.67
CA ASN A 173 -33.45 -19.77 -15.11
C ASN A 173 -32.96 -18.44 -15.68
N VAL A 174 -33.47 -17.31 -15.21
CA VAL A 174 -33.00 -15.98 -15.61
C VAL A 174 -31.56 -15.76 -15.16
N LEU A 175 -31.25 -16.09 -13.91
CA LEU A 175 -29.88 -16.02 -13.37
C LEU A 175 -28.90 -16.83 -14.22
N THR A 176 -29.28 -18.06 -14.55
CA THR A 176 -28.46 -19.02 -15.30
C THR A 176 -28.32 -18.62 -16.77
N ASP A 177 -29.41 -18.22 -17.43
CA ASP A 177 -29.42 -17.78 -18.83
C ASP A 177 -28.49 -16.57 -19.03
N VAL A 178 -28.61 -15.53 -18.22
CA VAL A 178 -27.73 -14.35 -18.33
C VAL A 178 -26.27 -14.73 -18.03
N CYS A 179 -26.02 -15.59 -17.04
CA CYS A 179 -24.68 -16.11 -16.74
C CYS A 179 -24.06 -16.89 -17.90
N ASN A 180 -24.84 -17.73 -18.58
CA ASN A 180 -24.41 -18.54 -19.73
C ASN A 180 -24.25 -17.68 -20.99
N TRP A 181 -24.98 -16.57 -21.08
CA TRP A 181 -24.87 -15.61 -22.17
C TRP A 181 -23.66 -14.67 -22.03
N ILE A 182 -23.23 -14.31 -20.81
CA ILE A 182 -22.08 -13.39 -20.58
C ILE A 182 -20.83 -13.75 -21.41
N PRO A 183 -20.43 -15.03 -21.55
CA PRO A 183 -19.34 -15.44 -22.43
C PRO A 183 -19.41 -14.92 -23.87
N THR A 184 -20.61 -14.70 -24.42
CA THR A 184 -20.81 -14.15 -25.78
C THR A 184 -20.29 -12.72 -25.93
N LEU A 185 -20.00 -12.03 -24.82
CA LEU A 185 -19.35 -10.72 -24.83
C LEU A 185 -17.89 -10.79 -25.25
N MET A 186 -17.28 -11.97 -25.43
CA MET A 186 -15.89 -12.14 -25.88
C MET A 186 -14.91 -11.29 -25.06
N LEU A 187 -15.09 -11.34 -23.73
CA LEU A 187 -14.21 -10.69 -22.77
C LEU A 187 -13.09 -11.63 -22.37
N ASP A 188 -12.01 -11.08 -21.84
CA ASP A 188 -10.87 -11.86 -21.40
C ASP A 188 -11.26 -12.75 -20.19
N LYS A 189 -11.13 -14.06 -20.38
CA LYS A 189 -11.39 -15.14 -19.42
C LYS A 189 -10.14 -15.62 -18.69
N SER A 190 -8.95 -15.14 -19.08
CA SER A 190 -7.70 -15.61 -18.47
C SER A 190 -7.70 -15.34 -16.97
N GLU A 191 -7.39 -16.38 -16.21
CA GLU A 191 -7.14 -16.24 -14.80
C GLU A 191 -5.85 -15.48 -14.57
N LYS A 192 -5.86 -14.61 -13.56
CA LYS A 192 -4.63 -13.96 -13.15
C LYS A 192 -3.79 -14.98 -12.38
N GLU A 193 -2.56 -15.19 -12.83
CA GLU A 193 -1.60 -16.04 -12.14
C GLU A 193 -1.40 -15.62 -10.68
N LYS A 194 -1.59 -16.58 -9.77
CA LYS A 194 -1.56 -16.38 -8.32
C LYS A 194 -0.14 -16.50 -7.81
N HIS A 195 0.63 -15.44 -8.00
CA HIS A 195 1.99 -15.33 -7.46
C HIS A 195 1.99 -15.27 -5.93
N ALA A 196 3.02 -15.87 -5.33
CA ALA A 196 3.32 -15.84 -3.90
C ALA A 196 4.62 -15.07 -3.65
N MET A 197 4.65 -14.27 -2.58
CA MET A 197 5.78 -13.44 -2.19
C MET A 197 6.41 -13.95 -0.89
N TYR A 198 7.55 -14.64 -0.99
CA TYR A 198 8.21 -15.27 0.15
C TYR A 198 9.09 -14.28 0.93
N VAL A 199 9.74 -14.76 1.99
CA VAL A 199 10.55 -13.92 2.90
C VAL A 199 11.66 -13.17 2.16
N GLN A 200 12.27 -13.78 1.14
CA GLN A 200 13.31 -13.17 0.30
C GLN A 200 12.77 -12.01 -0.54
N ASP A 201 11.52 -12.11 -1.01
CA ASP A 201 10.87 -11.05 -1.76
C ASP A 201 10.49 -9.89 -0.83
N LEU A 202 10.00 -10.20 0.38
CA LEU A 202 9.73 -9.21 1.42
C LEU A 202 11.03 -8.48 1.83
N TYR A 203 12.14 -9.20 1.95
CA TYR A 203 13.46 -8.62 2.17
C TYR A 203 13.82 -7.62 1.08
N ALA A 204 13.64 -7.97 -0.20
CA ALA A 204 13.92 -7.08 -1.32
C ALA A 204 13.06 -5.80 -1.27
N ILE A 205 11.81 -5.89 -0.81
CA ILE A 205 10.92 -4.74 -0.65
C ILE A 205 11.35 -3.85 0.52
N LEU A 206 11.76 -4.44 1.65
CA LEU A 206 12.32 -3.68 2.77
C LEU A 206 13.64 -3.02 2.38
N HIS A 207 14.49 -3.70 1.61
CA HIS A 207 15.69 -3.12 1.02
C HIS A 207 15.33 -1.94 0.12
N ALA A 208 14.36 -2.10 -0.77
CA ALA A 208 13.91 -1.01 -1.61
C ALA A 208 13.41 0.18 -0.78
N LEU A 209 12.64 -0.06 0.30
CA LEU A 209 12.15 0.99 1.18
C LEU A 209 13.26 1.73 1.92
N TRP A 210 14.28 1.04 2.41
CA TRP A 210 15.30 1.66 3.26
C TRP A 210 16.49 2.19 2.47
N VAL A 211 16.87 1.53 1.39
CA VAL A 211 18.08 1.78 0.62
C VAL A 211 17.76 2.47 -0.70
N ASP A 212 16.95 1.84 -1.55
CA ASP A 212 16.81 2.26 -2.96
C ASP A 212 15.78 3.39 -3.18
N ASP A 213 14.89 3.61 -2.22
CA ASP A 213 13.79 4.54 -2.37
C ASP A 213 14.24 6.01 -2.34
N THR A 214 14.21 6.66 -3.49
CA THR A 214 14.55 8.07 -3.66
C THR A 214 13.41 9.03 -3.34
N LYS A 215 12.20 8.53 -3.10
CA LYS A 215 11.06 9.39 -2.78
C LYS A 215 11.25 9.96 -1.36
N PRO A 216 11.15 11.28 -1.18
CA PRO A 216 11.17 11.87 0.15
C PRO A 216 9.95 11.41 0.92
N LEU A 217 10.17 10.67 2.01
CA LEU A 217 9.14 10.22 2.92
C LEU A 217 9.40 10.77 4.31
N HIS A 218 8.32 11.00 5.05
CA HIS A 218 8.44 11.19 6.49
C HIS A 218 9.01 9.93 7.11
N GLY A 219 9.94 10.05 8.04
CA GLY A 219 10.58 8.90 8.67
C GLY A 219 9.57 7.96 9.33
N TYR A 220 8.52 8.52 9.95
CA TYR A 220 7.39 7.74 10.49
C TYR A 220 6.73 6.84 9.44
N ILE A 221 6.60 7.29 8.19
CA ILE A 221 6.03 6.48 7.10
C ILE A 221 6.91 5.26 6.83
N ARG A 222 8.25 5.41 6.79
CA ARG A 222 9.17 4.29 6.56
C ARG A 222 9.07 3.25 7.68
N VAL A 223 9.04 3.71 8.93
CA VAL A 223 8.91 2.84 10.11
C VAL A 223 7.58 2.08 10.12
N GLN A 224 6.45 2.78 9.95
CA GLN A 224 5.14 2.13 10.00
C GLN A 224 4.87 1.22 8.80
N ILE A 225 5.38 1.55 7.60
CA ILE A 225 5.26 0.67 6.41
C ILE A 225 6.05 -0.62 6.63
N SER A 226 7.23 -0.55 7.25
CA SER A 226 7.99 -1.75 7.62
C SER A 226 7.17 -2.65 8.54
N LEU A 227 6.62 -2.09 9.63
CA LEU A 227 5.75 -2.83 10.55
C LEU A 227 4.50 -3.41 9.85
N LEU A 228 3.86 -2.64 8.96
CA LEU A 228 2.68 -3.06 8.21
C LEU A 228 2.95 -4.27 7.32
N LEU A 229 4.08 -4.26 6.61
CA LEU A 229 4.49 -5.38 5.76
C LEU A 229 4.77 -6.63 6.58
N LEU A 230 5.46 -6.49 7.71
CA LEU A 230 5.76 -7.60 8.61
C LEU A 230 4.49 -8.19 9.24
N LEU A 231 3.59 -7.37 9.77
CA LEU A 231 2.31 -7.83 10.32
C LEU A 231 1.45 -8.50 9.25
N SER A 232 1.39 -7.94 8.04
CA SER A 232 0.61 -8.51 6.94
C SER A 232 1.14 -9.86 6.47
N ALA A 233 2.47 -10.03 6.43
CA ALA A 233 3.10 -11.30 6.13
C ALA A 233 2.90 -12.30 7.29
N ALA A 234 3.39 -11.98 8.48
CA ALA A 234 3.46 -12.94 9.59
C ALA A 234 2.08 -13.45 10.06
N THR A 235 1.03 -12.63 9.99
CA THR A 235 -0.33 -13.03 10.41
C THR A 235 -1.18 -13.57 9.26
N ALA A 236 -0.69 -13.45 8.02
CA ALA A 236 -1.46 -13.62 6.80
C ALA A 236 -2.82 -12.90 6.81
N THR A 237 -3.03 -11.86 7.63
CA THR A 237 -4.35 -11.22 7.80
C THR A 237 -4.72 -10.34 6.60
N ARG A 238 -6.00 -9.95 6.50
CA ARG A 238 -6.40 -8.96 5.49
C ARG A 238 -5.87 -7.59 5.93
N PRO A 239 -5.28 -6.77 5.03
CA PRO A 239 -4.73 -5.47 5.43
C PRO A 239 -5.74 -4.55 6.14
N GLY A 240 -7.03 -4.63 5.78
CA GLY A 240 -8.10 -3.88 6.43
C GLY A 240 -8.37 -4.23 7.90
N ALA A 241 -7.74 -5.29 8.44
CA ALA A 241 -7.74 -5.58 9.87
C ALA A 241 -6.66 -4.80 10.64
N ILE A 242 -5.64 -4.30 9.93
CA ILE A 242 -4.51 -3.55 10.50
C ILE A 242 -4.67 -2.04 10.24
N VAL A 243 -5.06 -1.67 9.01
CA VAL A 243 -5.26 -0.29 8.55
C VAL A 243 -6.72 0.02 8.24
N GLU A 244 -7.06 1.29 8.05
CA GLU A 244 -8.42 1.68 7.66
C GLU A 244 -8.82 1.02 6.33
N SER A 245 -9.83 0.14 6.39
CA SER A 245 -10.30 -0.63 5.24
C SER A 245 -10.86 0.25 4.13
N ALA A 246 -10.52 -0.08 2.88
CA ALA A 246 -11.12 0.57 1.71
C ALA A 246 -12.65 0.35 1.62
N SER A 247 -13.15 -0.73 2.21
CA SER A 247 -14.59 -1.03 2.20
C SER A 247 -15.39 -0.13 3.14
N VAL A 248 -14.77 0.42 4.18
CA VAL A 248 -15.42 1.29 5.17
C VAL A 248 -14.59 2.57 5.37
N LYS A 249 -14.28 3.22 4.25
CA LYS A 249 -13.46 4.45 4.22
C LYS A 249 -14.13 5.56 5.06
N GLY A 250 -13.36 6.21 5.92
CA GLY A 250 -13.82 7.23 6.85
C GLY A 250 -14.22 6.68 8.23
N SER A 251 -14.27 5.35 8.42
CA SER A 251 -14.62 4.75 9.71
C SER A 251 -13.56 4.92 10.78
N ASN A 252 -12.31 5.18 10.38
CA ASN A 252 -11.16 5.23 11.29
C ASN A 252 -10.91 3.91 12.07
N LYS A 253 -11.60 2.82 11.72
CA LYS A 253 -11.41 1.50 12.34
C LYS A 253 -10.09 0.90 11.87
N SER A 254 -9.13 0.74 12.79
CA SER A 254 -7.81 0.16 12.53
C SER A 254 -7.22 -0.43 13.81
N LEU A 255 -6.01 -0.98 13.73
CA LEU A 255 -5.25 -1.36 14.92
C LEU A 255 -4.97 -0.11 15.79
N SER A 256 -5.27 -0.20 17.08
CA SER A 256 -5.12 0.87 18.07
C SER A 256 -4.14 0.46 19.18
N PHE A 257 -3.72 1.41 20.03
CA PHE A 257 -2.77 1.11 21.12
C PHE A 257 -3.28 0.05 22.09
N ARG A 258 -4.58 0.02 22.43
CA ARG A 258 -5.18 -1.01 23.30
C ARG A 258 -5.08 -2.43 22.72
N ASN A 259 -4.91 -2.55 21.40
CA ASN A 259 -4.80 -3.83 20.73
C ASN A 259 -3.37 -4.40 20.77
N ILE A 260 -2.39 -3.65 21.29
CA ILE A 260 -1.01 -4.09 21.38
C ILE A 260 -0.60 -4.10 22.84
N GLU A 261 -0.05 -5.21 23.33
CA GLU A 261 0.54 -5.29 24.68
C GLU A 261 2.04 -5.58 24.56
N LEU A 262 2.86 -4.80 25.26
CA LEU A 262 4.29 -5.08 25.41
C LEU A 262 4.54 -5.76 26.75
N LEU A 263 5.25 -6.87 26.70
CA LEU A 263 5.55 -7.69 27.87
C LEU A 263 7.06 -7.92 27.96
N LYS A 264 7.62 -7.73 29.15
CA LYS A 264 8.94 -8.26 29.51
C LYS A 264 8.71 -9.59 30.21
N VAL A 265 9.18 -10.68 29.61
CA VAL A 265 8.93 -12.05 30.05
C VAL A 265 10.23 -12.74 30.44
N ARG A 266 10.18 -13.57 31.49
CA ARG A 266 11.31 -14.40 31.91
C ARG A 266 11.54 -15.48 30.85
N SER A 267 12.80 -15.81 30.58
CA SER A 267 13.13 -16.91 29.67
C SER A 267 12.76 -18.23 30.34
N THR A 268 12.11 -19.12 29.57
CA THR A 268 11.74 -20.46 30.02
C THR A 268 12.95 -21.40 30.09
N VAL A 269 14.05 -21.07 29.41
CA VAL A 269 15.28 -21.87 29.38
C VAL A 269 16.27 -21.41 30.44
N ASP A 270 16.32 -20.10 30.71
CA ASP A 270 17.24 -19.49 31.67
C ASP A 270 16.50 -18.44 32.50
N PRO A 271 16.07 -18.77 33.73
CA PRO A 271 15.32 -17.87 34.58
C PRO A 271 16.06 -16.57 34.93
N SER A 272 17.38 -16.51 34.79
CA SER A 272 18.16 -15.28 35.00
C SER A 272 18.02 -14.28 33.86
N ARG A 273 17.53 -14.74 32.70
CA ARG A 273 17.36 -13.94 31.49
C ARG A 273 15.90 -13.55 31.27
N SER A 274 15.70 -12.43 30.59
CA SER A 274 14.38 -11.97 30.19
C SER A 274 14.39 -11.38 28.78
N THR A 275 13.26 -11.46 28.08
CA THR A 275 13.09 -10.94 26.72
C THR A 275 11.83 -10.09 26.62
N ILE A 276 11.68 -9.36 25.52
CA ILE A 276 10.49 -8.55 25.25
C ILE A 276 9.66 -9.27 24.19
N VAL A 277 8.36 -9.36 24.42
CA VAL A 277 7.38 -9.85 23.44
C VAL A 277 6.27 -8.82 23.25
N ALA A 278 5.62 -8.88 22.08
CA ALA A 278 4.46 -8.05 21.78
C ALA A 278 3.26 -8.92 21.43
N ASN A 279 2.16 -8.78 22.15
CA ASN A 279 0.87 -9.36 21.78
C ASN A 279 0.12 -8.36 20.90
N VAL A 280 -0.41 -8.81 19.76
CA VAL A 280 -1.20 -8.00 18.83
C VAL A 280 -2.56 -8.66 18.63
N ASN A 281 -3.60 -7.94 19.01
CA ASN A 281 -4.99 -8.38 19.00
C ASN A 281 -5.74 -7.76 17.81
N LEU A 282 -6.00 -8.54 16.77
CA LEU A 282 -6.74 -8.11 15.59
C LEU A 282 -8.25 -8.23 15.83
N GLU A 283 -8.88 -7.14 16.25
CA GLU A 283 -10.33 -7.06 16.50
C GLU A 283 -11.15 -6.69 15.26
N ASN A 284 -10.55 -5.98 14.29
CA ASN A 284 -11.23 -5.49 13.09
C ASN A 284 -11.20 -6.51 11.94
N VAL A 285 -11.54 -7.76 12.24
CA VAL A 285 -11.57 -8.84 11.24
C VAL A 285 -12.82 -8.76 10.37
N LYS A 286 -12.72 -9.30 9.14
CA LYS A 286 -13.85 -9.40 8.22
C LYS A 286 -14.97 -10.24 8.87
N ASN A 287 -16.23 -9.81 8.67
CA ASN A 287 -17.44 -10.47 9.18
C ASN A 287 -17.53 -10.55 10.71
N LYS A 288 -16.89 -9.64 11.46
CA LYS A 288 -16.97 -9.61 12.93
C LYS A 288 -18.40 -9.69 13.48
N GLU A 289 -19.36 -9.05 12.82
CA GLU A 289 -20.78 -8.99 13.24
C GLU A 289 -21.57 -10.27 12.97
N LYS A 290 -20.98 -11.27 12.29
CA LYS A 290 -21.61 -12.57 12.03
C LYS A 290 -20.85 -13.68 12.75
N ASP A 291 -19.66 -13.99 12.26
CA ASP A 291 -18.86 -15.18 12.59
C ASP A 291 -17.35 -14.87 12.79
N GLY A 292 -16.94 -13.62 12.56
CA GLY A 292 -15.53 -13.23 12.57
C GLY A 292 -14.93 -13.17 13.98
N LYS A 293 -14.17 -14.20 14.36
CA LYS A 293 -13.45 -14.26 15.66
C LYS A 293 -12.21 -13.34 15.68
N PRO A 294 -12.03 -12.49 16.73
CA PRO A 294 -10.79 -11.75 16.96
C PRO A 294 -9.60 -12.69 17.06
N LYS A 295 -8.42 -12.21 16.65
CA LYS A 295 -7.19 -13.03 16.62
C LYS A 295 -6.11 -12.41 17.46
N LYS A 296 -5.42 -13.21 18.26
CA LYS A 296 -4.27 -12.77 19.04
C LYS A 296 -3.01 -13.42 18.50
N PHE A 297 -1.98 -12.63 18.26
CA PHE A 297 -0.66 -13.09 17.82
C PHE A 297 0.39 -12.59 18.80
N THR A 298 1.33 -13.45 19.18
CA THR A 298 2.48 -13.07 20.01
C THR A 298 3.74 -13.05 19.16
N PHE A 299 4.47 -11.95 19.21
CA PHE A 299 5.72 -11.76 18.49
C PHE A 299 6.89 -11.67 19.47
N ARG A 300 7.93 -12.45 19.21
CA ARG A 300 9.22 -12.36 19.91
C ARG A 300 10.17 -11.39 19.20
N LEU A 301 11.24 -11.03 19.89
CA LEU A 301 12.39 -10.37 19.27
C LEU A 301 13.02 -11.30 18.20
N GLU A 302 13.21 -10.76 17.01
CA GLU A 302 13.79 -11.48 15.86
C GLU A 302 15.30 -11.19 15.73
N GLY A 303 16.08 -12.18 15.28
CA GLY A 303 17.54 -12.09 15.14
C GLY A 303 17.97 -11.17 14.00
N THR A 304 17.11 -11.02 12.98
CA THR A 304 17.31 -10.09 11.87
C THR A 304 16.47 -8.82 12.09
N LEU A 305 17.13 -7.67 12.23
CA LEU A 305 16.45 -6.39 12.55
C LEU A 305 15.38 -6.02 11.50
N ALA A 306 15.61 -6.31 10.22
CA ALA A 306 14.65 -6.11 9.14
C ALA A 306 13.27 -6.74 9.42
N PHE A 307 13.25 -7.86 10.14
CA PHE A 307 12.04 -8.64 10.39
C PHE A 307 11.50 -8.51 11.81
N CYS A 308 12.15 -7.70 12.67
CA CYS A 308 11.79 -7.61 14.08
C CYS A 308 10.58 -6.71 14.33
N ILE A 309 9.38 -7.31 14.30
CA ILE A 309 8.09 -6.64 14.59
C ILE A 309 8.12 -5.87 15.92
N VAL A 310 8.65 -6.51 16.98
CA VAL A 310 8.73 -5.91 18.33
C VAL A 310 9.58 -4.64 18.34
N SER A 311 10.73 -4.62 17.64
CA SER A 311 11.57 -3.41 17.54
C SER A 311 10.85 -2.27 16.85
N TYR A 312 10.07 -2.54 15.80
CA TYR A 312 9.26 -1.52 15.15
C TYR A 312 8.13 -1.00 16.06
N ILE A 313 7.41 -1.89 16.76
CA ILE A 313 6.38 -1.51 17.74
C ILE A 313 6.98 -0.61 18.84
N LEU A 314 8.10 -1.03 19.43
CA LEU A 314 8.82 -0.25 20.44
C LEU A 314 9.23 1.13 19.90
N SER A 315 9.76 1.19 18.67
CA SER A 315 10.21 2.46 18.08
C SER A 315 9.08 3.46 17.84
N ILE A 316 7.88 2.97 17.45
CA ILE A 316 6.69 3.80 17.27
C ILE A 316 6.18 4.27 18.63
N GLY A 317 6.09 3.37 19.62
CA GLY A 317 5.66 3.71 20.98
C GLY A 317 6.55 4.76 21.63
N VAL A 318 7.88 4.57 21.57
CA VAL A 318 8.87 5.51 22.11
C VAL A 318 8.86 6.82 21.33
N GLY A 319 8.86 6.79 19.99
CA GLY A 319 8.79 8.00 19.17
C GLY A 319 7.50 8.80 19.38
N GLN A 320 6.40 8.18 19.80
CA GLN A 320 5.18 8.90 20.13
C GLN A 320 5.08 9.33 21.61
N GLY A 321 6.06 8.99 22.44
CA GLY A 321 6.00 9.22 23.89
C GLY A 321 4.81 8.49 24.54
N ALA A 322 4.48 7.30 24.03
CA ALA A 322 3.25 6.58 24.34
C ALA A 322 3.35 5.62 25.54
N LEU A 323 4.56 5.31 26.00
CA LEU A 323 4.77 4.52 27.21
C LEU A 323 4.22 5.27 28.42
N ARG A 324 3.52 4.56 29.30
CA ARG A 324 2.86 5.14 30.48
C ARG A 324 3.86 5.56 31.55
N ASP A 325 4.80 4.68 31.84
CA ASP A 325 5.80 4.88 32.88
C ASP A 325 6.97 5.73 32.33
N ASP A 326 7.67 6.45 33.21
CA ASP A 326 8.70 7.45 32.84
C ASP A 326 10.04 6.79 32.48
N PHE A 327 10.10 6.17 31.30
CA PHE A 327 11.35 5.67 30.73
C PHE A 327 12.19 6.83 30.18
N THR A 328 13.42 6.98 30.69
CA THR A 328 14.37 7.99 30.21
C THR A 328 15.01 7.59 28.89
N SER A 329 15.12 6.28 28.65
CA SER A 329 15.72 5.74 27.45
C SER A 329 15.09 4.42 27.01
N VAL A 330 15.36 4.03 25.76
CA VAL A 330 15.01 2.69 25.26
C VAL A 330 15.72 1.59 26.06
N GLN A 331 16.92 1.87 26.59
CA GLN A 331 17.71 0.89 27.34
C GLN A 331 16.96 0.45 28.60
N ASP A 332 16.30 1.39 29.28
CA ASP A 332 15.53 1.16 30.50
C ASP A 332 14.47 0.06 30.31
N VAL A 333 13.88 -0.04 29.13
CA VAL A 333 12.89 -1.08 28.78
C VAL A 333 13.54 -2.47 28.71
N PHE A 334 14.76 -2.55 28.19
CA PHE A 334 15.51 -3.81 28.09
C PHE A 334 16.11 -4.22 29.44
N ASP A 335 16.47 -3.26 30.28
CA ASP A 335 17.09 -3.46 31.59
C ASP A 335 16.08 -3.74 32.72
N LEU A 336 14.78 -3.72 32.43
CA LEU A 336 13.74 -4.10 33.38
C LEU A 336 14.01 -5.49 33.96
N ASN A 337 14.20 -5.54 35.28
CA ASN A 337 14.34 -6.79 36.03
C ASN A 337 12.97 -7.31 36.48
N ILE A 338 12.71 -8.60 36.24
CA ILE A 338 11.48 -9.25 36.68
C ILE A 338 11.72 -9.80 38.10
N PRO A 339 10.93 -9.39 39.11
CA PRO A 339 11.06 -9.88 40.48
C PRO A 339 10.96 -11.41 40.58
N VAL A 340 11.65 -12.03 41.55
CA VAL A 340 11.80 -13.49 41.70
C VAL A 340 10.47 -14.26 41.81
N GLY A 341 9.38 -13.61 42.28
CA GLY A 341 8.03 -14.19 42.34
C GLY A 341 7.12 -13.87 41.15
N ARG A 342 7.67 -13.37 40.03
CA ARG A 342 6.91 -13.05 38.81
C ARG A 342 7.63 -13.56 37.56
N ASP A 343 6.82 -13.85 36.54
CA ASP A 343 7.30 -14.27 35.22
C ASP A 343 7.18 -13.17 34.16
N VAL A 344 6.39 -12.13 34.44
CA VAL A 344 6.08 -11.08 33.46
C VAL A 344 5.93 -9.70 34.09
N LEU A 345 6.44 -8.69 33.39
CA LEU A 345 6.09 -7.29 33.58
C LEU A 345 5.36 -6.77 32.35
N ARG A 346 4.22 -6.10 32.57
CA ARG A 346 3.40 -5.51 31.50
C ARG A 346 3.79 -4.04 31.32
N ILE A 347 4.38 -3.71 30.18
CA ILE A 347 4.73 -2.34 29.81
C ILE A 347 3.48 -1.72 29.20
N LYS A 348 2.88 -0.75 29.91
CA LYS A 348 1.57 -0.19 29.53
C LYS A 348 1.73 1.07 28.68
N TRP A 349 0.74 1.30 27.82
CA TRP A 349 0.55 2.57 27.13
C TRP A 349 -0.18 3.59 28.01
N LYS A 350 0.01 4.87 27.72
CA LYS A 350 -0.77 5.97 28.30
C LYS A 350 -2.26 5.80 28.02
N LYS A 351 -3.10 6.05 29.03
CA LYS A 351 -4.55 5.75 28.99
C LYS A 351 -5.26 6.51 27.87
N GLU A 352 -4.88 7.76 27.66
CA GLU A 352 -5.42 8.67 26.65
C GLU A 352 -5.12 8.24 25.21
N LEU A 353 -4.14 7.36 24.99
CA LEU A 353 -3.77 6.88 23.66
C LEU A 353 -4.44 5.55 23.30
N LEU A 354 -5.03 4.83 24.26
CA LEU A 354 -5.51 3.46 24.07
C LEU A 354 -6.48 3.29 22.89
N ASN A 355 -7.36 4.27 22.67
CA ASN A 355 -8.34 4.26 21.57
C ASN A 355 -7.84 4.94 20.29
N GLN A 356 -6.63 5.51 20.30
CA GLN A 356 -6.04 6.13 19.11
C GLN A 356 -5.47 5.06 18.17
N PRO A 357 -5.51 5.27 16.85
CA PRO A 357 -4.80 4.44 15.89
C PRO A 357 -3.32 4.29 16.25
N PHE A 358 -2.79 3.07 16.18
CA PHE A 358 -1.36 2.84 16.37
C PHE A 358 -0.56 3.25 15.13
N LEU A 359 -1.16 3.06 13.95
CA LEU A 359 -0.59 3.40 12.65
C LEU A 359 -1.39 4.57 12.06
N CYS A 360 -0.72 5.69 11.83
CA CYS A 360 -1.38 6.98 11.69
C CYS A 360 -1.20 7.56 10.29
N ASP A 361 -2.23 8.27 9.81
CA ASP A 361 -2.14 9.01 8.57
C ASP A 361 -1.14 10.16 8.69
N VAL A 362 -0.46 10.45 7.59
CA VAL A 362 0.52 11.52 7.49
C VAL A 362 0.12 12.43 6.35
N ARG A 363 0.05 13.74 6.61
CA ARG A 363 -0.31 14.75 5.61
C ARG A 363 0.75 15.84 5.52
N ASN A 364 0.97 16.28 4.29
CA ASN A 364 1.73 17.49 4.03
C ASN A 364 0.82 18.69 4.26
N THR A 365 1.23 19.58 5.15
CA THR A 365 0.58 20.86 5.43
C THR A 365 1.52 21.99 5.01
N SER A 366 1.03 23.24 4.99
CA SER A 366 1.87 24.42 4.72
C SER A 366 3.01 24.59 5.73
N GLU A 367 2.83 24.08 6.94
CA GLU A 367 3.82 24.13 8.04
C GLU A 367 4.81 22.97 8.03
N GLY A 368 4.65 22.02 7.09
CA GLY A 368 5.45 20.80 7.02
C GLY A 368 4.59 19.55 7.11
N VAL A 369 5.23 18.42 7.33
CA VAL A 369 4.54 17.13 7.39
C VAL A 369 4.06 16.87 8.82
N ARG A 370 2.77 16.56 8.97
CA ARG A 370 2.15 16.30 10.27
C ARG A 370 1.62 14.88 10.33
N ILE A 371 1.96 14.18 11.42
CA ILE A 371 1.34 12.91 11.80
C ILE A 371 -0.02 13.24 12.43
N LEU A 372 -1.08 12.68 11.86
CA LEU A 372 -2.44 12.84 12.35
C LEU A 372 -2.75 11.71 13.33
N LYS A 373 -2.49 11.93 14.63
CA LYS A 373 -2.60 10.89 15.66
C LYS A 373 -4.01 10.30 15.78
N GLU A 374 -5.03 11.08 15.43
CA GLU A 374 -6.43 10.68 15.50
C GLU A 374 -6.92 9.99 14.22
N LYS A 375 -6.12 9.95 13.15
CA LYS A 375 -6.50 9.38 11.85
C LYS A 375 -5.70 8.12 11.56
N ALA A 376 -6.40 7.02 11.36
CA ALA A 376 -5.82 5.75 10.96
C ALA A 376 -5.14 5.83 9.59
N PHE A 377 -4.06 5.06 9.40
CA PHE A 377 -3.40 4.98 8.11
C PHE A 377 -4.35 4.40 7.04
N PRO A 378 -4.53 5.02 5.86
CA PRO A 378 -5.47 4.53 4.86
C PRO A 378 -4.93 3.35 4.04
N TYR A 379 -5.76 2.33 3.78
CA TYR A 379 -5.42 1.20 2.89
C TYR A 379 -4.89 1.65 1.51
N ALA A 380 -5.48 2.70 0.93
CA ALA A 380 -5.06 3.19 -0.38
C ALA A 380 -3.60 3.68 -0.37
N LYS A 381 -3.19 4.42 0.68
CA LYS A 381 -1.80 4.88 0.82
C LYS A 381 -0.85 3.69 1.02
N TYR A 382 -1.25 2.70 1.82
CA TYR A 382 -0.46 1.48 2.01
C TYR A 382 -0.24 0.73 0.69
N ARG A 383 -1.33 0.47 -0.05
CA ARG A 383 -1.28 -0.17 -1.36
C ARG A 383 -0.41 0.59 -2.35
N ASP A 384 -0.58 1.91 -2.45
CA ASP A 384 0.15 2.72 -3.43
C ASP A 384 1.66 2.77 -3.12
N ILE A 385 2.03 2.80 -1.83
CA ILE A 385 3.43 2.68 -1.41
C ILE A 385 3.97 1.30 -1.77
N PHE A 386 3.23 0.22 -1.48
CA PHE A 386 3.67 -1.15 -1.75
C PHE A 386 3.88 -1.42 -3.25
N VAL A 387 2.92 -1.02 -4.09
CA VAL A 387 3.04 -1.12 -5.57
C VAL A 387 4.28 -0.38 -6.07
N ARG A 388 4.52 0.82 -5.56
CA ARG A 388 5.68 1.63 -5.93
C ARG A 388 6.99 0.99 -5.48
N LEU A 389 7.06 0.44 -4.26
CA LEU A 389 8.26 -0.25 -3.77
C LEU A 389 8.59 -1.47 -4.62
N GLY A 390 7.59 -2.19 -5.14
CA GLY A 390 7.82 -3.26 -6.11
C GLY A 390 8.53 -2.79 -7.38
N ARG A 391 8.15 -1.63 -7.89
CA ARG A 391 8.82 -1.03 -9.05
C ARG A 391 10.27 -0.65 -8.72
N VAL A 392 10.49 -0.01 -7.57
CA VAL A 392 11.84 0.36 -7.10
C VAL A 392 12.71 -0.88 -6.89
N ALA A 393 12.12 -1.98 -6.39
CA ALA A 393 12.83 -3.24 -6.19
C ALA A 393 13.13 -3.98 -7.50
N GLY A 394 12.51 -3.61 -8.62
CA GLY A 394 12.74 -4.19 -9.95
C GLY A 394 11.84 -5.37 -10.30
N PHE A 395 10.65 -5.50 -9.69
CA PHE A 395 9.73 -6.58 -10.02
C PHE A 395 9.08 -6.35 -11.38
N GLU A 396 9.06 -7.39 -12.21
CA GLU A 396 8.44 -7.39 -13.53
C GLU A 396 6.92 -7.15 -13.46
N LYS A 397 6.23 -7.85 -12.57
CA LYS A 397 4.78 -7.70 -12.37
C LYS A 397 4.49 -6.73 -11.22
N SER A 398 3.44 -5.93 -11.37
CA SER A 398 2.96 -5.04 -10.30
C SER A 398 2.55 -5.83 -9.05
N LEU A 399 3.03 -5.39 -7.89
CA LEU A 399 2.74 -6.04 -6.61
C LEU A 399 1.28 -5.82 -6.16
N GLU A 400 0.78 -6.76 -5.38
CA GLU A 400 -0.49 -6.70 -4.67
C GLU A 400 -0.33 -7.24 -3.25
N LEU A 401 -0.91 -6.56 -2.26
CA LEU A 401 -0.80 -6.96 -0.85
C LEU A 401 -1.23 -8.41 -0.57
N TYR A 402 -2.07 -8.97 -1.45
CA TYR A 402 -2.52 -10.36 -1.35
C TYR A 402 -1.41 -11.39 -1.61
N GLN A 403 -0.33 -11.03 -2.30
CA GLN A 403 0.80 -11.91 -2.58
C GLN A 403 1.54 -12.30 -1.29
N LEU A 404 1.69 -11.37 -0.34
CA LEU A 404 2.22 -11.64 1.01
C LEU A 404 1.36 -12.68 1.73
N ARG A 405 0.04 -12.54 1.61
CA ARG A 405 -0.92 -13.44 2.24
C ARG A 405 -0.92 -14.84 1.61
N ARG A 406 -0.67 -14.99 0.31
CA ARG A 406 -0.58 -16.32 -0.35
C ARG A 406 0.64 -17.10 0.10
N ALA A 407 1.83 -16.48 0.10
CA ALA A 407 3.05 -17.14 0.59
C ALA A 407 2.92 -17.53 2.06
N SER A 408 2.43 -16.62 2.89
CA SER A 408 2.20 -16.89 4.32
C SER A 408 1.13 -17.98 4.50
N GLY A 409 0.06 -17.94 3.71
CA GLY A 409 -0.97 -18.98 3.71
C GLY A 409 -0.43 -20.36 3.32
N ARG A 410 0.54 -20.47 2.41
CA ARG A 410 1.23 -21.73 2.10
C ARG A 410 2.03 -22.23 3.30
N ASN A 411 2.84 -21.38 3.91
CA ASN A 411 3.66 -21.74 5.07
C ASN A 411 2.79 -22.13 6.29
N ILE A 412 1.67 -21.42 6.49
CA ILE A 412 0.67 -21.73 7.51
C ILE A 412 -0.01 -23.08 7.19
N ASN A 413 -0.41 -23.32 5.94
CA ASN A 413 -1.01 -24.59 5.53
C ASN A 413 -0.07 -25.79 5.72
N SER A 414 1.25 -25.59 5.62
CA SER A 414 2.22 -26.64 5.93
C SER A 414 2.49 -26.83 7.41
N ALA A 415 2.16 -25.84 8.25
CA ALA A 415 2.50 -25.83 9.67
C ALA A 415 1.30 -26.13 10.59
N LEU A 416 0.08 -25.83 10.14
CA LEU A 416 -1.17 -25.96 10.89
C LEU A 416 -2.15 -26.87 10.13
N ASP A 417 -3.08 -27.48 10.84
CA ASP A 417 -4.19 -28.22 10.24
C ASP A 417 -5.18 -27.28 9.49
N PRO A 418 -6.08 -27.81 8.64
CA PRO A 418 -7.01 -27.00 7.86
C PRO A 418 -7.93 -26.08 8.68
N VAL A 419 -8.35 -26.51 9.88
CA VAL A 419 -9.24 -25.73 10.76
C VAL A 419 -8.48 -24.56 11.34
N GLU A 420 -7.30 -24.80 11.93
CA GLU A 420 -6.44 -23.74 12.47
C GLU A 420 -5.97 -22.77 11.38
N ARG A 421 -5.64 -23.27 10.18
CA ARG A 421 -5.31 -22.46 9.00
C ARG A 421 -6.48 -21.57 8.61
N ASN A 422 -7.68 -22.13 8.50
CA ASN A 422 -8.88 -21.39 8.11
C ASN A 422 -9.24 -20.33 9.16
N GLN A 423 -9.14 -20.66 10.44
CA GLN A 423 -9.30 -19.72 11.54
C GLN A 423 -8.24 -18.59 11.46
N THR A 424 -6.96 -18.93 11.31
CA THR A 424 -5.85 -17.97 11.21
C THR A 424 -6.02 -17.02 10.04
N MET A 425 -6.44 -17.53 8.88
CA MET A 425 -6.66 -16.70 7.69
C MET A 425 -8.02 -15.99 7.73
N GLY A 426 -9.02 -16.48 8.45
CA GLY A 426 -10.38 -15.93 8.45
C GLY A 426 -11.12 -16.33 7.18
N HIS A 427 -11.15 -17.64 6.98
CA HIS A 427 -11.73 -18.39 5.88
C HIS A 427 -12.71 -19.43 6.41
N LEU A 428 -13.68 -19.79 5.58
CA LEU A 428 -14.59 -20.91 5.81
C LEU A 428 -14.46 -21.89 4.65
N GLY A 429 -14.63 -23.18 4.93
CA GLY A 429 -14.60 -24.27 3.95
C GLY A 429 -13.41 -24.19 2.98
N SER A 430 -13.72 -24.31 1.69
CA SER A 430 -12.75 -24.39 0.59
C SER A 430 -12.19 -23.04 0.08
N THR A 431 -12.31 -21.97 0.88
CA THR A 431 -11.91 -20.60 0.46
C THR A 431 -10.40 -20.51 0.19
N TYR A 432 -9.59 -21.24 0.95
CA TYR A 432 -8.14 -21.24 0.78
C TYR A 432 -7.75 -21.82 -0.59
N GLU A 433 -8.29 -22.99 -0.90
CA GLU A 433 -8.04 -23.80 -2.08
C GLU A 433 -8.40 -23.02 -3.35
N LYS A 434 -9.57 -22.34 -3.33
CA LYS A 434 -10.06 -21.56 -4.47
C LYS A 434 -9.23 -20.30 -4.74
N TYR A 435 -8.83 -19.55 -3.71
CA TYR A 435 -8.33 -18.17 -3.90
C TYR A 435 -6.86 -17.94 -3.52
N TYR A 436 -6.25 -18.84 -2.75
CA TYR A 436 -4.95 -18.60 -2.11
C TYR A 436 -3.87 -19.60 -2.47
N THR A 437 -4.23 -20.79 -2.97
CA THR A 437 -3.27 -21.72 -3.55
C THR A 437 -2.52 -21.05 -4.71
N PRO A 438 -1.19 -20.92 -4.64
CA PRO A 438 -0.39 -20.38 -5.74
C PRO A 438 -0.53 -21.24 -6.99
N THR A 439 -0.49 -20.62 -8.17
CA THR A 439 -0.58 -21.36 -9.45
C THR A 439 0.65 -22.25 -9.66
N HIS A 440 1.84 -21.75 -9.31
CA HIS A 440 3.08 -22.51 -9.37
C HIS A 440 3.19 -23.43 -8.14
N ILE A 441 3.19 -24.74 -8.36
CA ILE A 441 3.40 -25.74 -7.32
C ILE A 441 4.89 -25.85 -7.01
N ALA A 442 5.34 -25.18 -5.96
CA ALA A 442 6.73 -25.17 -5.54
C ALA A 442 7.15 -26.48 -4.81
N ARG A 443 7.15 -27.62 -5.50
CA ARG A 443 7.58 -28.92 -4.97
C ARG A 443 8.45 -29.61 -6.01
N ASP A 444 9.51 -30.25 -5.54
CA ASP A 444 10.37 -31.04 -6.40
C ASP A 444 9.71 -32.39 -6.72
N PHE A 445 8.93 -32.42 -7.81
CA PHE A 445 8.28 -33.64 -8.27
C PHE A 445 9.27 -34.68 -8.81
N GLN A 446 10.48 -34.28 -9.21
CA GLN A 446 11.49 -35.22 -9.68
C GLN A 446 12.00 -36.05 -8.50
N SER A 447 12.35 -35.43 -7.37
CA SER A 447 12.72 -36.18 -6.16
C SER A 447 11.56 -37.01 -5.61
N ILE A 448 10.33 -36.49 -5.64
CA ILE A 448 9.15 -37.25 -5.21
C ILE A 448 8.96 -38.52 -6.05
N TYR A 449 9.09 -38.42 -7.37
CA TYR A 449 8.82 -39.54 -8.27
C TYR A 449 10.02 -40.51 -8.39
N PHE A 450 11.23 -39.99 -8.56
CA PHE A 450 12.43 -40.80 -8.79
C PHE A 450 13.16 -41.21 -7.51
N GLY A 451 12.80 -40.67 -6.34
CA GLY A 451 13.50 -40.91 -5.08
C GLY A 451 14.91 -40.30 -5.02
N SER A 452 15.21 -39.32 -5.87
CA SER A 452 16.48 -38.59 -5.85
C SER A 452 16.57 -37.64 -4.64
N PRO A 453 17.77 -37.16 -4.27
CA PRO A 453 17.90 -36.08 -3.28
C PRO A 453 17.05 -34.86 -3.68
N SER A 454 16.34 -34.28 -2.72
CA SER A 454 15.44 -33.15 -2.95
C SER A 454 16.20 -31.85 -3.19
N GLU A 455 15.83 -31.12 -4.24
CA GLU A 455 16.25 -29.74 -4.51
C GLU A 455 15.12 -28.74 -4.22
N ASP A 456 14.31 -28.98 -3.17
CA ASP A 456 13.15 -28.15 -2.83
C ASP A 456 13.47 -26.65 -2.70
N LEU A 457 14.67 -26.27 -2.22
CA LEU A 457 15.07 -24.87 -2.13
C LEU A 457 15.24 -24.22 -3.51
N LEU A 458 15.77 -24.94 -4.49
CA LEU A 458 15.89 -24.47 -5.87
C LEU A 458 14.50 -24.26 -6.48
N ILE A 459 13.63 -25.27 -6.37
CA ILE A 459 12.27 -25.20 -6.91
C ILE A 459 11.46 -24.09 -6.24
N GLN A 460 11.58 -23.92 -4.93
CA GLN A 460 10.97 -22.80 -4.22
C GLN A 460 11.53 -21.44 -4.68
N SER A 461 12.83 -21.36 -4.95
CA SER A 461 13.45 -20.16 -5.49
C SER A 461 12.94 -19.83 -6.89
N VAL A 462 12.69 -20.83 -7.73
CA VAL A 462 12.11 -20.64 -9.07
C VAL A 462 10.63 -20.24 -9.00
N ALA A 463 9.88 -20.77 -8.03
CA ALA A 463 8.46 -20.48 -7.87
C ALA A 463 8.15 -19.11 -7.22
N ARG A 464 9.17 -18.40 -6.73
CA ARG A 464 8.98 -17.11 -6.04
C ARG A 464 8.77 -15.97 -7.04
N MET A 465 8.00 -14.96 -6.63
CA MET A 465 7.74 -13.80 -7.49
C MET A 465 9.00 -12.99 -7.82
N GLY A 466 9.98 -12.92 -6.91
CA GLY A 466 11.21 -12.16 -7.13
C GLY A 466 12.30 -12.92 -7.89
N LEU A 467 11.98 -13.98 -8.64
CA LEU A 467 12.90 -14.62 -9.58
C LEU A 467 13.22 -13.67 -10.74
N SER A 468 12.20 -13.10 -11.40
CA SER A 468 12.37 -12.19 -12.56
C SER A 468 12.74 -10.75 -12.17
N ARG A 469 13.16 -10.54 -10.91
CA ARG A 469 13.46 -9.21 -10.39
C ARG A 469 14.81 -8.72 -10.88
N ASP A 470 14.83 -7.56 -11.55
CA ASP A 470 16.05 -6.87 -11.96
C ASP A 470 16.00 -5.39 -11.54
N ARG A 471 16.97 -4.97 -10.72
CA ARG A 471 17.05 -3.60 -10.18
C ARG A 471 17.34 -2.53 -11.24
N ARG A 472 17.74 -2.93 -12.45
CA ARG A 472 17.97 -2.03 -13.60
C ARG A 472 16.67 -1.65 -14.32
N ALA A 473 15.56 -2.33 -14.00
CA ALA A 473 14.26 -2.05 -14.60
C ALA A 473 13.84 -0.57 -14.45
N PRO A 474 13.20 0.03 -15.46
CA PRO A 474 12.84 1.43 -15.42
C PRO A 474 11.79 1.74 -14.35
N THR A 475 12.07 2.73 -13.50
CA THR A 475 11.13 3.19 -12.45
C THR A 475 10.29 4.39 -12.88
N GLU A 476 10.75 5.14 -13.88
CA GLU A 476 10.09 6.29 -14.50
C GLU A 476 10.36 6.26 -16.01
N LEU A 477 9.50 6.93 -16.79
CA LEU A 477 9.77 7.17 -18.22
C LEU A 477 11.03 8.04 -18.39
N ASP A 478 11.82 7.75 -19.40
CA ASP A 478 12.96 8.61 -19.79
C ASP A 478 12.49 9.94 -20.39
N ASP A 479 13.43 10.88 -20.59
CA ASP A 479 13.10 12.23 -21.07
C ASP A 479 12.47 12.23 -22.47
N ALA A 480 12.89 11.32 -23.35
CA ALA A 480 12.36 11.21 -24.71
C ALA A 480 10.93 10.66 -24.70
N GLN A 481 10.69 9.61 -23.91
CA GLN A 481 9.37 9.03 -23.68
C GLN A 481 8.41 10.04 -23.01
N GLN A 482 8.91 10.84 -22.06
CA GLN A 482 8.14 11.90 -21.43
C GLN A 482 7.77 13.01 -22.40
N GLU A 483 8.69 13.41 -23.28
CA GLU A 483 8.41 14.43 -24.31
C GLU A 483 7.39 13.91 -25.33
N ALA A 484 7.57 12.68 -25.82
CA ALA A 484 6.61 12.02 -26.68
C ALA A 484 5.22 11.89 -26.02
N LEU A 485 5.15 11.76 -24.70
CA LEU A 485 3.88 11.73 -23.96
C LEU A 485 3.26 13.11 -23.86
N ARG A 486 4.07 14.16 -23.67
CA ARG A 486 3.58 15.55 -23.65
C ARG A 486 2.96 15.94 -24.98
N ASN A 487 3.47 15.42 -26.09
CA ASN A 487 3.02 15.72 -27.44
C ASN A 487 1.99 14.71 -27.99
N ASP A 488 1.44 13.85 -27.13
CA ASP A 488 0.43 12.86 -27.52
C ASP A 488 -0.80 13.52 -28.17
N PRO A 489 -1.28 13.04 -29.33
CA PRO A 489 -2.41 13.64 -30.04
C PRO A 489 -3.68 13.75 -29.19
N ALA A 490 -3.96 12.76 -28.33
CA ALA A 490 -5.15 12.80 -27.47
C ALA A 490 -5.09 13.95 -26.46
N LEU A 491 -3.90 14.27 -25.96
CA LEU A 491 -3.68 15.41 -25.07
C LEU A 491 -3.71 16.74 -25.83
N ALA A 492 -3.19 16.78 -27.06
CA ALA A 492 -3.23 17.96 -27.92
C ALA A 492 -4.67 18.38 -28.24
N VAL A 493 -5.54 17.43 -28.60
CA VAL A 493 -6.97 17.67 -28.83
C VAL A 493 -7.65 18.26 -27.60
N LEU A 494 -7.46 17.65 -26.42
CA LEU A 494 -8.05 18.13 -25.18
C LEU A 494 -7.53 19.52 -24.77
N ARG A 495 -6.26 19.84 -25.06
CA ARG A 495 -5.71 21.18 -24.83
C ARG A 495 -6.37 22.21 -25.77
N LYS A 496 -6.56 21.88 -27.05
CA LYS A 496 -7.26 22.74 -28.02
C LYS A 496 -8.72 23.01 -27.61
N GLU A 497 -9.43 21.98 -27.14
CA GLU A 497 -10.78 22.14 -26.58
C GLU A 497 -10.78 23.07 -25.35
N ARG A 498 -9.84 22.87 -24.42
CA ARG A 498 -9.70 23.72 -23.22
C ARG A 498 -9.49 25.19 -23.60
N GLU A 499 -8.60 25.47 -24.55
CA GLU A 499 -8.35 26.83 -25.01
C GLU A 499 -9.55 27.43 -25.76
N THR A 500 -10.37 26.60 -26.41
CA THR A 500 -11.62 27.06 -27.04
C THR A 500 -12.65 27.46 -26.00
N TYR A 501 -12.91 26.64 -24.99
CA TYR A 501 -13.80 27.01 -23.89
C TYR A 501 -13.29 28.21 -23.10
N LYS A 502 -11.97 28.33 -22.93
CA LYS A 502 -11.36 29.50 -22.30
C LYS A 502 -11.62 30.79 -23.08
N ARG A 503 -11.45 30.76 -24.41
CA ARG A 503 -11.77 31.89 -25.28
C ARG A 503 -13.24 32.25 -25.22
N GLN A 504 -14.13 31.27 -25.35
CA GLN A 504 -15.58 31.49 -25.22
C GLN A 504 -15.99 32.08 -23.87
N LEU A 505 -15.34 31.69 -22.77
CA LEU A 505 -15.57 32.29 -21.44
C LEU A 505 -15.12 33.76 -21.42
N HIS A 506 -13.96 34.07 -21.99
CA HIS A 506 -13.46 35.44 -22.10
C HIS A 506 -14.37 36.31 -22.99
N ASP A 507 -14.82 35.79 -24.13
CA ASP A 507 -15.72 36.48 -25.07
C ASP A 507 -17.07 36.81 -24.41
N GLN A 508 -17.50 36.02 -23.42
CA GLN A 508 -18.69 36.29 -22.58
C GLN A 508 -18.41 37.25 -21.41
N GLY A 509 -17.24 37.89 -21.37
CA GLY A 509 -16.86 38.87 -20.35
C GLY A 509 -16.39 38.27 -19.02
N PHE A 510 -16.19 36.94 -18.93
CA PHE A 510 -15.75 36.30 -17.69
C PHE A 510 -14.24 36.47 -17.45
N HIS A 511 -13.86 37.65 -17.00
CA HIS A 511 -12.50 38.00 -16.57
C HIS A 511 -12.46 38.34 -15.06
N PRO A 512 -11.77 37.56 -14.20
CA PRO A 512 -11.09 36.28 -14.45
C PRO A 512 -12.05 35.10 -14.68
N LEU A 513 -11.54 33.98 -15.23
CA LEU A 513 -12.32 32.76 -15.54
C LEU A 513 -13.15 32.23 -14.36
N SER A 514 -12.73 32.49 -13.12
CA SER A 514 -13.48 32.12 -11.91
C SER A 514 -14.86 32.78 -11.83
N LYS A 515 -15.10 33.92 -12.50
CA LYS A 515 -16.43 34.55 -12.58
C LYS A 515 -17.43 33.73 -13.40
N GLY A 516 -16.96 32.81 -14.24
CA GLY A 516 -17.82 31.90 -14.99
C GLY A 516 -18.34 30.73 -14.16
N HIS A 517 -18.02 30.65 -12.86
CA HIS A 517 -18.45 29.55 -12.00
C HIS A 517 -19.98 29.41 -11.98
N GLY A 518 -20.48 28.20 -12.16
CA GLY A 518 -21.92 27.92 -12.30
C GLY A 518 -22.42 27.76 -13.74
N THR A 519 -21.75 28.39 -14.72
CA THR A 519 -22.10 28.24 -16.14
C THR A 519 -21.77 26.85 -16.69
N ASP A 520 -22.54 26.39 -17.67
CA ASP A 520 -22.26 25.12 -18.34
C ASP A 520 -20.95 25.15 -19.14
N LEU A 521 -20.57 26.32 -19.66
CA LEU A 521 -19.31 26.53 -20.36
C LEU A 521 -18.11 26.35 -19.41
N TYR A 522 -18.18 26.91 -18.20
CA TYR A 522 -17.16 26.73 -17.16
C TYR A 522 -17.09 25.29 -16.67
N LYS A 523 -18.24 24.60 -16.51
CA LYS A 523 -18.27 23.16 -16.21
C LYS A 523 -17.56 22.36 -17.30
N LYS A 524 -17.78 22.66 -18.59
CA LYS A 524 -17.05 22.04 -19.72
C LYS A 524 -15.54 22.30 -19.63
N TYR A 525 -15.13 23.55 -19.40
CA TYR A 525 -13.71 23.92 -19.21
C TYR A 525 -13.04 23.12 -18.08
N GLU A 526 -13.61 23.10 -16.88
CA GLU A 526 -13.06 22.37 -15.73
C GLU A 526 -13.10 20.85 -15.93
N ASN A 527 -14.14 20.32 -16.58
CA ASN A 527 -14.21 18.91 -16.98
C ASN A 527 -13.09 18.56 -17.96
N THR A 528 -12.82 19.38 -18.97
CA THR A 528 -11.73 19.16 -19.94
C THR A 528 -10.36 19.25 -19.26
N LYS A 529 -10.15 20.20 -18.35
CA LYS A 529 -8.93 20.28 -17.53
C LYS A 529 -8.71 19.02 -16.70
N ARG A 530 -9.74 18.51 -16.04
CA ARG A 530 -9.71 17.22 -15.31
C ARG A 530 -9.44 16.04 -16.25
N LYS A 531 -10.06 16.02 -17.44
CA LYS A 531 -9.80 15.01 -18.48
C LYS A 531 -8.34 15.01 -18.89
N ILE A 532 -7.73 16.16 -19.20
CA ILE A 532 -6.29 16.26 -19.54
C ILE A 532 -5.43 15.59 -18.48
N GLY A 533 -5.63 15.93 -17.20
CA GLY A 533 -4.86 15.34 -16.10
C GLY A 533 -5.06 13.83 -16.00
N SER A 534 -6.30 13.34 -16.12
CA SER A 534 -6.61 11.91 -16.06
C SER A 534 -6.06 11.13 -17.26
N THR A 535 -6.14 11.69 -18.47
CA THR A 535 -5.62 11.10 -19.71
C THR A 535 -4.10 11.05 -19.66
N TYR A 536 -3.42 12.11 -19.21
CA TYR A 536 -1.97 12.12 -19.05
C TYR A 536 -1.51 11.02 -18.09
N GLN A 537 -2.14 10.90 -16.92
CA GLN A 537 -1.79 9.87 -15.92
C GLN A 537 -2.10 8.44 -16.39
N MET A 538 -3.13 8.27 -17.22
CA MET A 538 -3.43 6.99 -17.86
C MET A 538 -2.32 6.62 -18.86
N LEU A 539 -2.06 7.49 -19.84
CA LEU A 539 -1.04 7.26 -20.87
C LEU A 539 0.36 7.09 -20.26
N TYR A 540 0.70 7.87 -19.22
CA TYR A 540 1.95 7.71 -18.48
C TYR A 540 2.10 6.29 -17.92
N ARG A 541 1.05 5.77 -17.26
CA ARG A 541 1.07 4.43 -16.68
C ARG A 541 1.17 3.35 -17.77
N GLU A 542 0.42 3.49 -18.84
CA GLU A 542 0.44 2.54 -19.97
C GLU A 542 1.82 2.48 -20.62
N ARG A 543 2.42 3.63 -20.92
CA ARG A 543 3.78 3.69 -21.50
C ARG A 543 4.83 3.15 -20.54
N LEU A 544 4.75 3.48 -19.25
CA LEU A 544 5.71 2.97 -18.26
C LEU A 544 5.59 1.45 -18.09
N GLU A 545 4.38 0.92 -18.08
CA GLU A 545 4.12 -0.53 -18.04
C GLU A 545 4.59 -1.24 -19.34
N SER A 546 4.55 -0.56 -20.49
CA SER A 546 5.20 -1.05 -21.71
C SER A 546 6.71 -1.08 -21.58
N ALA A 547 7.34 0.01 -21.15
CA ALA A 547 8.79 0.11 -21.01
C ALA A 547 9.36 -0.93 -20.02
N ILE A 548 8.64 -1.20 -18.91
CA ILE A 548 9.03 -2.25 -17.96
C ILE A 548 8.94 -3.64 -18.60
N ARG A 549 7.84 -3.94 -19.32
CA ARG A 549 7.69 -5.22 -20.01
C ARG A 549 8.75 -5.42 -21.08
N GLU A 550 8.96 -4.45 -21.95
CA GLU A 550 9.99 -4.47 -22.99
C GLU A 550 11.39 -4.69 -22.40
N PHE A 551 11.69 -4.07 -21.26
CA PHE A 551 12.94 -4.31 -20.53
C PHE A 551 13.07 -5.78 -20.11
N HIS A 552 12.08 -6.35 -19.42
CA HIS A 552 12.16 -7.74 -18.94
C HIS A 552 12.12 -8.76 -20.10
N ASP A 553 11.40 -8.46 -21.18
CA ASP A 553 11.32 -9.33 -22.35
C ASP A 553 12.66 -9.37 -23.13
N SER A 554 13.47 -8.30 -23.06
CA SER A 554 14.69 -8.18 -23.85
C SER A 554 16.00 -8.39 -23.06
N ILE A 555 16.00 -8.14 -21.74
CA ILE A 555 17.25 -8.08 -20.96
C ILE A 555 18.02 -9.40 -20.97
N ASP A 556 17.32 -10.54 -20.89
CA ASP A 556 17.97 -11.85 -20.89
C ASP A 556 18.61 -12.13 -22.26
N THR A 557 17.94 -11.78 -23.36
CA THR A 557 18.50 -11.91 -24.71
C THR A 557 19.76 -11.06 -24.88
N ILE A 558 19.74 -9.82 -24.38
CA ILE A 558 20.88 -8.91 -24.42
C ILE A 558 22.04 -9.47 -23.60
N GLU A 559 21.77 -10.00 -22.40
CA GLU A 559 22.79 -10.53 -21.50
C GLU A 559 23.41 -11.83 -22.06
N ILE A 560 22.59 -12.73 -22.61
CA ILE A 560 23.06 -13.95 -23.28
C ILE A 560 23.94 -13.58 -24.48
N ALA A 561 23.49 -12.67 -25.35
CA ALA A 561 24.28 -12.23 -26.50
C ALA A 561 25.61 -11.58 -26.07
N ARG A 562 25.61 -10.80 -24.98
CA ARG A 562 26.83 -10.22 -24.40
C ARG A 562 27.81 -11.31 -23.97
N GLN A 563 27.36 -12.34 -23.27
CA GLN A 563 28.21 -13.44 -22.81
C GLN A 563 28.74 -14.29 -23.98
N LEU A 564 27.90 -14.60 -24.96
CA LEU A 564 28.31 -15.31 -26.18
C LEU A 564 29.34 -14.52 -27.00
N SER A 565 29.34 -13.18 -26.90
CA SER A 565 30.37 -12.32 -27.51
C SER A 565 31.70 -12.26 -26.74
N GLY A 566 31.87 -13.06 -25.68
CA GLY A 566 33.09 -13.12 -24.87
C GLY A 566 33.26 -11.99 -23.85
N LYS A 567 32.25 -11.14 -23.68
CA LYS A 567 32.25 -10.08 -22.65
C LYS A 567 31.81 -10.67 -21.31
N ALA A 568 32.57 -10.38 -20.26
CA ALA A 568 32.31 -10.92 -18.93
C ALA A 568 30.96 -10.42 -18.36
N ALA A 569 30.21 -11.35 -17.76
CA ALA A 569 28.96 -11.03 -17.05
C ALA A 569 29.19 -10.13 -15.80
N ALA A 570 30.42 -10.08 -15.30
CA ALA A 570 30.81 -9.52 -14.00
C ALA A 570 30.89 -7.98 -13.92
N GLU A 571 30.73 -7.25 -15.02
CA GLU A 571 30.46 -5.81 -14.97
C GLU A 571 29.03 -5.57 -14.47
N VAL A 572 28.79 -5.85 -13.20
CA VAL A 572 27.58 -5.41 -12.50
C VAL A 572 27.62 -3.89 -12.56
N LEU A 573 26.69 -3.29 -13.31
CA LEU A 573 26.33 -1.88 -13.16
C LEU A 573 25.90 -1.70 -11.70
N THR A 574 26.86 -1.42 -10.82
CA THR A 574 26.58 -1.05 -9.45
C THR A 574 25.69 0.17 -9.55
N LEU A 575 24.46 0.05 -9.05
CA LEU A 575 23.60 1.21 -8.92
C LEU A 575 24.41 2.27 -8.15
N PRO A 576 24.39 3.54 -8.57
CA PRO A 576 25.16 4.58 -7.92
C PRO A 576 24.93 4.54 -6.42
N ALA A 577 26.00 4.67 -5.63
CA ALA A 577 25.87 4.76 -4.19
C ALA A 577 24.92 5.92 -3.86
N PHE A 578 23.80 5.62 -3.19
CA PHE A 578 22.85 6.64 -2.81
C PHE A 578 23.36 7.36 -1.56
N GLU A 579 23.46 8.68 -1.64
CA GLU A 579 23.67 9.51 -0.47
C GLU A 579 22.35 9.68 0.27
N PHE A 580 22.34 9.28 1.54
CA PHE A 580 21.19 9.47 2.42
C PHE A 580 21.21 10.89 2.99
N GLU A 581 20.13 11.65 2.76
CA GLU A 581 19.96 12.98 3.38
C GLU A 581 19.95 12.89 4.92
N LEU A 582 19.25 11.89 5.46
CA LEU A 582 19.13 11.69 6.91
C LEU A 582 20.12 10.65 7.41
N ARG A 583 21.00 11.05 8.32
CA ARG A 583 21.96 10.17 9.01
C ARG A 583 21.27 8.98 9.69
N GLU A 584 20.08 9.18 10.25
CA GLU A 584 19.30 8.11 10.87
C GLU A 584 18.91 7.04 9.85
N ARG A 585 18.45 7.44 8.66
CA ARG A 585 18.13 6.49 7.59
C ARG A 585 19.37 5.74 7.13
N ALA A 586 20.50 6.42 6.93
CA ALA A 586 21.77 5.80 6.58
C ALA A 586 22.18 4.74 7.62
N THR A 587 22.08 5.11 8.90
CA THR A 587 22.42 4.23 10.02
C THR A 587 21.50 3.00 10.06
N ILE A 588 20.18 3.20 9.90
CA ILE A 588 19.21 2.11 9.87
C ILE A 588 19.50 1.18 8.68
N ALA A 589 19.66 1.72 7.47
CA ALA A 589 19.96 0.94 6.27
C ALA A 589 21.23 0.08 6.43
N GLY A 590 22.27 0.61 7.06
CA GLY A 590 23.52 -0.12 7.33
C GLY A 590 23.42 -1.19 8.43
N MET A 591 22.38 -1.14 9.28
CA MET A 591 22.14 -2.10 10.37
C MET A 591 21.09 -3.16 10.01
N LEU A 592 20.09 -2.80 9.21
CA LEU A 592 18.84 -3.54 9.04
C LEU A 592 19.02 -5.00 8.61
N PHE A 593 20.05 -5.22 7.79
CA PHE A 593 20.30 -6.47 7.08
C PHE A 593 21.47 -7.28 7.64
N LYS A 594 22.03 -6.86 8.78
CA LYS A 594 23.12 -7.56 9.45
C LYS A 594 22.56 -8.40 10.60
N PRO A 595 23.15 -9.57 10.89
CA PRO A 595 22.80 -10.33 12.07
C PRO A 595 23.07 -9.50 13.33
N ILE A 596 22.16 -9.58 14.31
CA ILE A 596 22.33 -8.89 15.59
C ILE A 596 23.44 -9.58 16.39
N GLN A 597 24.36 -8.77 16.92
CA GLN A 597 25.40 -9.22 17.82
C GLN A 597 24.90 -9.26 19.27
N ASP A 598 24.28 -8.17 19.74
CA ASP A 598 23.80 -8.04 21.11
C ASP A 598 22.56 -7.11 21.22
N ASP A 599 22.00 -7.01 22.42
CA ASP A 599 20.88 -6.11 22.70
C ASP A 599 21.25 -4.61 22.64
N ARG A 600 22.54 -4.25 22.77
CA ARG A 600 22.99 -2.85 22.64
C ARG A 600 22.80 -2.34 21.20
N VAL A 601 23.11 -3.18 20.21
CA VAL A 601 22.86 -2.92 18.79
C VAL A 601 21.37 -2.72 18.55
N ARG A 602 20.52 -3.56 19.17
CA ARG A 602 19.06 -3.46 19.07
C ARG A 602 18.51 -2.19 19.73
N VAL A 603 19.00 -1.83 20.91
CA VAL A 603 18.62 -0.57 21.59
C VAL A 603 19.00 0.63 20.72
N ARG A 604 20.20 0.63 20.14
CA ARG A 604 20.61 1.67 19.18
C ARG A 604 19.68 1.72 17.98
N PHE A 605 19.31 0.58 17.42
CA PHE A 605 18.40 0.49 16.28
C PHE A 605 17.01 1.08 16.60
N VAL A 606 16.39 0.66 17.70
CA VAL A 606 15.07 1.16 18.15
C VAL A 606 15.12 2.66 18.42
N ARG A 607 16.18 3.15 19.07
CA ARG A 607 16.39 4.59 19.32
C ARG A 607 16.51 5.37 18.02
N THR A 608 17.26 4.87 17.04
CA THR A 608 17.44 5.55 15.75
C THR A 608 16.14 5.54 14.94
N LEU A 609 15.35 4.47 14.97
CA LEU A 609 14.00 4.43 14.37
C LEU A 609 13.08 5.47 15.02
N ALA A 610 13.05 5.54 16.36
CA ALA A 610 12.22 6.49 17.10
C ALA A 610 12.60 7.94 16.75
N ARG A 611 13.90 8.26 16.66
CA ARG A 611 14.37 9.60 16.22
C ARG A 611 13.95 9.90 14.79
N LEU A 612 14.07 8.93 13.88
CA LEU A 612 13.67 9.09 12.49
C LEU A 612 12.17 9.37 12.37
N CYS A 613 11.31 8.86 13.27
CA CYS A 613 9.88 9.16 13.29
C CYS A 613 9.54 10.65 13.38
N HIS A 614 10.47 11.52 13.78
CA HIS A 614 10.28 12.98 13.84
C HIS A 614 10.94 13.75 12.70
N LYS A 615 11.57 13.06 11.74
CA LYS A 615 12.30 13.70 10.65
C LYS A 615 11.57 13.54 9.31
N GLN A 616 11.72 14.57 8.48
CA GLN A 616 11.20 14.60 7.13
C GLN A 616 12.35 14.74 6.15
N GLU A 617 12.45 13.83 5.18
CA GLU A 617 13.35 14.00 4.04
C GLU A 617 12.85 15.15 3.16
N THR A 618 13.73 16.04 2.76
CA THR A 618 13.37 17.10 1.85
C THR A 618 13.33 16.59 0.42
N ARG A 619 12.48 17.21 -0.38
CA ARG A 619 12.48 16.98 -1.81
C ARG A 619 13.72 17.69 -2.36
N GLN A 620 14.84 16.98 -2.44
CA GLN A 620 15.99 17.40 -3.25
C GLN A 620 15.43 17.93 -4.60
N PRO A 621 15.68 19.19 -4.98
CA PRO A 621 15.41 19.64 -6.33
C PRO A 621 16.12 18.68 -7.27
N LYS A 622 15.46 18.22 -8.35
CA LYS A 622 16.14 17.40 -9.37
C LYS A 622 17.39 18.16 -9.88
N ALA A 623 18.57 17.81 -9.38
CA ALA A 623 19.90 18.15 -9.88
C ALA A 623 20.86 17.20 -9.14
N PHE A 624 21.67 16.35 -9.77
CA PHE A 624 22.41 16.48 -11.01
C PHE A 624 22.01 15.42 -12.05
N LYS A 625 22.28 15.75 -13.32
CA LYS A 625 22.17 14.85 -14.47
C LYS A 625 22.70 13.46 -14.11
N ARG A 626 21.93 12.41 -14.43
CA ARG A 626 22.52 11.08 -14.67
C ARG A 626 23.70 11.31 -15.61
N LYS A 627 24.92 10.97 -15.18
CA LYS A 627 26.02 10.77 -16.13
C LYS A 627 25.52 9.64 -17.02
N LYS A 628 25.12 9.95 -18.25
CA LYS A 628 24.84 8.94 -19.27
C LYS A 628 26.13 8.15 -19.39
N VAL A 629 26.15 6.91 -18.90
CA VAL A 629 27.00 5.91 -19.50
C VAL A 629 26.32 5.64 -20.84
N GLY A 630 26.94 6.14 -21.92
CA GLY A 630 26.40 5.94 -23.25
C GLY A 630 26.35 4.44 -23.54
N LEU A 631 25.14 3.89 -23.65
CA LEU A 631 24.95 2.76 -24.55
C LEU A 631 25.21 3.33 -25.95
N ALA A 632 26.37 3.00 -26.50
CA ALA A 632 26.65 3.25 -27.90
C ALA A 632 25.58 2.51 -28.71
N ALA A 633 24.72 3.27 -29.39
CA ALA A 633 23.91 2.73 -30.47
C ALA A 633 24.90 2.23 -31.53
N TYR A 634 24.97 0.92 -31.71
CA TYR A 634 25.61 0.34 -32.89
C TYR A 634 24.58 0.40 -34.00
N GLU A 635 24.69 1.43 -34.84
CA GLU A 635 24.09 1.42 -36.18
C GLU A 635 24.92 0.49 -37.06
N ALA A 636 24.23 -0.35 -37.83
CA ALA A 636 24.82 -1.26 -38.79
C ALA A 636 25.47 -0.47 -39.95
N ASN A 637 26.72 -0.82 -40.27
CA ASN A 637 27.49 -0.20 -41.34
C ASN A 637 26.78 -0.27 -42.70
N GLY A 638 26.74 0.86 -43.40
CA GLY A 638 26.58 0.99 -44.85
C GLY A 638 27.50 2.09 -45.36
N SER A 639 28.49 1.73 -46.17
CA SER A 639 29.50 2.60 -46.78
C SER A 639 28.90 3.64 -47.73
N PHE A 640 29.52 4.83 -47.87
CA PHE A 640 30.08 5.38 -49.14
C PHE A 640 30.67 6.80 -48.91
N PHE A 641 31.94 6.95 -49.32
CA PHE A 641 32.73 8.13 -49.74
C PHE A 641 32.23 9.58 -49.50
N SER A 642 33.12 10.43 -48.94
CA SER A 642 33.79 11.57 -49.63
C SER A 642 33.96 12.88 -48.83
N ASN A 643 35.22 13.36 -48.83
CA ASN A 643 35.72 14.74 -48.84
C ASN A 643 35.73 15.67 -47.59
N LYS A 644 36.96 15.83 -47.07
CA LYS A 644 37.73 17.09 -46.84
C LYS A 644 36.96 18.37 -46.43
N ARG A 645 37.38 18.94 -45.28
CA ARG A 645 38.18 20.18 -45.26
C ARG A 645 38.80 20.46 -43.88
N ASN A 646 40.13 20.56 -43.88
CA ASN A 646 40.97 21.07 -42.80
C ASN A 646 40.85 22.61 -42.69
N LYS A 647 40.81 23.09 -41.45
CA LYS A 647 41.36 24.36 -40.92
C LYS A 647 41.43 24.12 -39.40
N GLY A 648 42.56 23.91 -38.74
CA GLY A 648 43.88 24.50 -38.90
C GLY A 648 43.94 25.78 -38.07
N THR A 649 44.43 25.68 -36.82
CA THR A 649 45.48 26.52 -36.21
C THR A 649 45.60 26.28 -34.69
N ASN A 650 46.78 25.77 -34.30
CA ASN A 650 47.69 26.17 -33.20
C ASN A 650 47.08 26.38 -31.79
N GLY A 651 47.41 25.58 -30.78
CA GLY A 651 48.68 25.59 -30.02
C GLY A 651 48.34 26.12 -28.61
N VAL A 652 48.69 25.53 -27.48
CA VAL A 652 50.02 25.15 -26.99
C VAL A 652 49.86 24.14 -25.84
N GLU A 653 50.75 23.15 -25.82
CA GLU A 653 50.95 22.17 -24.75
C GLU A 653 51.45 22.80 -23.44
N LYS A 654 51.10 22.18 -22.30
CA LYS A 654 52.08 21.66 -21.32
C LYS A 654 51.37 20.90 -20.20
N SER A 655 51.77 19.63 -20.03
CA SER A 655 51.62 18.86 -18.78
C SER A 655 52.95 18.98 -17.98
N PRO A 656 53.20 18.18 -16.92
CA PRO A 656 52.72 18.34 -15.55
C PRO A 656 53.89 18.38 -14.54
N LEU A 657 53.73 18.88 -13.31
CA LEU A 657 54.68 18.60 -12.24
C LEU A 657 54.00 18.45 -10.86
N ASN A 658 54.33 17.31 -10.23
CA ASN A 658 54.08 16.93 -8.83
C ASN A 658 54.93 17.75 -7.85
N GLN A 659 54.43 17.91 -6.62
CA GLN A 659 55.13 17.85 -5.32
C GLN A 659 54.08 18.19 -4.24
N ASP A 660 53.61 17.29 -3.37
CA ASP A 660 54.25 16.55 -2.26
C ASP A 660 53.95 17.19 -0.90
N TYR A 661 53.23 16.41 -0.06
CA TYR A 661 53.11 16.39 1.43
C TYR A 661 52.69 17.70 2.16
N GLU A 662 51.89 17.71 3.23
CA GLU A 662 52.04 16.95 4.48
C GLU A 662 50.77 17.07 5.37
N ILE A 663 50.55 16.06 6.21
CA ILE A 663 49.43 15.92 7.15
C ILE A 663 49.87 16.44 8.53
N VAL A 664 49.11 17.35 9.14
CA VAL A 664 49.23 17.66 10.58
C VAL A 664 47.97 17.18 11.31
N LYS A 665 48.17 16.17 12.16
CA LYS A 665 47.30 15.81 13.27
C LYS A 665 47.70 16.66 14.48
N GLU A 666 46.73 17.25 15.18
CA GLU A 666 46.91 17.61 16.58
C GLU A 666 45.83 16.93 17.43
N GLN A 667 46.31 16.13 18.38
CA GLN A 667 45.58 15.65 19.55
C GLN A 667 45.91 16.58 20.71
N HIS A 668 44.94 16.88 21.58
CA HIS A 668 45.23 17.17 22.98
C HIS A 668 44.10 16.67 23.89
N ASP A 669 44.54 16.06 24.99
CA ASP A 669 43.80 15.19 25.91
C ASP A 669 43.13 15.94 27.08
N ALA A 670 42.39 15.15 27.87
CA ALA A 670 41.41 15.46 28.92
C ALA A 670 41.85 16.27 30.16
N SER A 671 40.88 17.00 30.75
CA SER A 671 40.29 16.76 32.10
C SER A 671 39.96 18.05 32.88
N ALA A 672 38.71 18.18 33.35
CA ALA A 672 38.32 18.60 34.72
C ALA A 672 36.84 19.09 34.78
N ARG A 673 36.08 18.51 35.72
CA ARG A 673 34.73 18.95 36.13
C ARG A 673 34.81 20.24 36.97
N GLY A 674 33.82 21.14 36.82
CA GLY A 674 33.50 22.10 37.89
C GLY A 674 32.69 23.33 37.47
N GLN A 675 31.42 23.35 37.87
CA GLN A 675 30.61 24.51 38.29
C GLN A 675 30.12 25.56 37.26
N THR A 676 28.82 25.44 36.97
CA THR A 676 27.77 26.47 37.01
C THR A 676 28.15 27.94 36.76
N LEU A 677 27.72 28.48 35.61
CA LEU A 677 27.18 29.84 35.54
C LEU A 677 26.25 29.97 34.33
N GLU A 678 24.99 30.27 34.63
CA GLU A 678 23.96 30.65 33.67
C GLU A 678 24.44 31.87 32.87
N ILE A 679 24.74 31.69 31.59
CA ILE A 679 24.84 32.80 30.64
C ILE A 679 23.63 32.73 29.73
N ARG A 680 22.61 33.54 30.03
CA ARG A 680 21.57 33.95 29.08
C ARG A 680 22.26 34.71 27.93
N SER A 681 22.73 34.00 26.91
CA SER A 681 23.20 34.62 25.67
C SER A 681 22.00 35.25 24.96
N ARG A 682 21.89 36.59 25.03
CA ARG A 682 21.01 37.37 24.15
C ARG A 682 21.39 37.05 22.71
N GLN A 683 20.55 36.28 22.01
CA GLN A 683 20.74 35.94 20.59
C GLN A 683 20.66 37.23 19.77
N GLN A 684 21.80 37.76 19.33
CA GLN A 684 21.85 38.95 18.51
C GLN A 684 21.38 38.61 17.08
N PHE A 685 20.39 39.37 16.59
CA PHE A 685 19.94 39.32 15.20
C PHE A 685 20.66 40.43 14.43
N PRO A 686 21.50 40.12 13.43
CA PRO A 686 22.24 41.13 12.69
C PRO A 686 21.27 41.98 11.85
N THR A 687 21.41 43.31 11.90
CA THR A 687 20.55 44.23 11.14
C THR A 687 20.65 43.99 9.63
N MET A 688 21.84 43.67 9.12
CA MET A 688 21.98 43.14 7.76
C MET A 688 21.86 41.61 7.76
N ALA A 689 20.91 41.08 7.01
CA ALA A 689 20.70 39.65 6.96
C ALA A 689 21.82 38.96 6.15
N PRO A 690 22.44 37.88 6.67
CA PRO A 690 23.54 37.19 5.99
C PRO A 690 23.09 36.41 4.74
N HIS A 691 21.78 36.20 4.58
CA HIS A 691 21.16 35.52 3.45
C HIS A 691 19.67 35.91 3.38
N PRO A 692 18.95 35.65 2.27
CA PRO A 692 17.56 36.06 2.13
C PRO A 692 16.65 35.41 3.19
N ILE A 693 16.11 36.21 4.11
CA ILE A 693 15.20 35.78 5.20
C ILE A 693 13.90 36.61 5.18
N CYS A 694 12.90 36.18 5.95
CA CYS A 694 11.67 36.95 6.11
C CYS A 694 11.70 37.80 7.39
N LEU A 695 11.62 39.13 7.24
CA LEU A 695 11.66 40.08 8.36
C LEU A 695 10.44 40.01 9.30
N PHE A 696 9.33 39.40 8.86
CA PHE A 696 8.20 39.11 9.75
C PHE A 696 8.46 37.87 10.62
N CYS A 697 9.05 36.84 10.04
CA CYS A 697 9.38 35.61 10.76
C CYS A 697 10.52 35.80 11.76
N ILE A 698 11.51 36.64 11.44
CA ILE A 698 12.58 36.98 12.39
C ILE A 698 12.06 37.76 13.60
N GLY A 699 10.97 38.52 13.45
CA GLY A 699 10.33 39.27 14.53
C GLY A 699 9.40 38.47 15.43
N ASN A 700 9.08 37.23 15.06
CA ASN A 700 8.12 36.44 15.80
C ASN A 700 8.80 35.69 16.94
N GLU A 701 8.55 36.14 18.18
CA GLU A 701 9.12 35.56 19.39
C GLU A 701 8.61 34.14 19.70
N GLN A 702 7.51 33.71 19.08
CA GLN A 702 6.99 32.33 19.21
C GLN A 702 7.79 31.32 18.37
N PHE A 703 8.71 31.77 17.50
CA PHE A 703 9.54 30.90 16.67
C PHE A 703 10.92 30.64 17.30
N SER A 704 11.43 29.42 17.14
CA SER A 704 12.81 29.08 17.51
C SER A 704 13.81 29.89 16.68
N TYR A 705 15.03 30.07 17.20
CA TYR A 705 16.11 30.79 16.50
C TYR A 705 16.35 30.27 15.07
N GLU A 706 16.42 28.94 14.91
CA GLU A 706 16.58 28.29 13.60
C GLU A 706 15.46 28.63 12.61
N ARG A 707 14.22 28.80 13.12
CA ARG A 707 13.06 29.16 12.31
C ARG A 707 13.04 30.66 11.96
N ARG A 708 13.49 31.51 12.88
CA ARG A 708 13.64 32.96 12.69
C ARG A 708 14.74 33.28 11.66
N MET A 709 15.82 32.48 11.66
CA MET A 709 16.98 32.61 10.77
C MET A 709 16.91 31.71 9.51
N ARG A 710 15.72 31.21 9.14
CA ARG A 710 15.59 30.29 8.00
C ARG A 710 15.88 31.00 6.66
N CYS A 711 16.91 30.53 5.94
CA CYS A 711 17.21 30.98 4.58
C CYS A 711 16.13 30.58 3.57
N ILE A 712 15.67 31.53 2.77
CA ILE A 712 14.71 31.36 1.66
C ILE A 712 15.39 31.87 0.37
N PRO A 713 16.23 31.04 -0.28
CA PRO A 713 17.15 31.52 -1.33
C PRO A 713 16.46 31.94 -2.63
N ARG A 714 15.19 31.55 -2.83
CA ARG A 714 14.43 31.89 -4.03
C ARG A 714 13.56 33.13 -3.80
N LYS A 715 13.82 34.17 -4.60
CA LYS A 715 13.11 35.45 -4.58
C LYS A 715 11.59 35.29 -4.73
N ASP A 716 11.13 34.47 -5.68
CA ASP A 716 9.69 34.23 -5.90
C ASP A 716 8.98 33.54 -4.72
N VAL A 717 9.71 32.69 -3.98
CA VAL A 717 9.20 32.00 -2.78
C VAL A 717 9.17 32.93 -1.59
N LEU A 718 10.23 33.72 -1.39
CA LEU A 718 10.29 34.73 -0.34
C LEU A 718 9.21 35.79 -0.53
N LYS A 719 8.99 36.26 -1.77
CA LYS A 719 7.90 37.17 -2.14
C LYS A 719 6.53 36.63 -1.74
N LYS A 720 6.20 35.41 -2.19
CA LYS A 720 4.90 34.78 -1.88
C LYS A 720 4.70 34.57 -0.38
N HIS A 721 5.79 34.27 0.34
CA HIS A 721 5.76 34.09 1.79
C HIS A 721 5.56 35.43 2.53
N VAL A 722 6.21 36.51 2.09
CA VAL A 722 5.97 37.86 2.62
C VAL A 722 4.53 38.31 2.33
N GLU A 723 4.02 38.05 1.12
CA GLU A 723 2.64 38.36 0.74
C GLU A 723 1.59 37.65 1.61
N THR A 724 1.89 36.49 2.19
CA THR A 724 1.00 35.85 3.17
C THR A 724 0.90 36.61 4.49
N HIS A 725 1.96 37.29 4.94
CA HIS A 725 1.91 38.11 6.15
C HIS A 725 1.05 39.35 5.95
N PHE A 726 1.16 40.02 4.79
CA PHE A 726 0.34 41.19 4.43
C PHE A 726 -1.17 40.91 4.29
N ARG A 727 -1.62 39.65 4.47
CA ARG A 727 -3.05 39.33 4.60
C ARG A 727 -3.59 39.57 6.00
N ALA A 728 -2.72 39.78 7.00
CA ALA A 728 -3.12 40.15 8.35
C ALA A 728 -3.64 41.60 8.39
N ALA A 729 -4.72 41.84 9.14
CA ALA A 729 -5.34 43.17 9.26
C ALA A 729 -4.37 44.21 9.86
N GLU A 730 -3.42 43.78 10.70
CA GLU A 730 -2.42 44.62 11.38
C GLU A 730 -1.39 45.28 10.44
N LEU A 731 -1.30 44.83 9.18
CA LEU A 731 -0.35 45.33 8.19
C LEU A 731 -1.04 46.14 7.08
N GLN A 732 -2.31 46.52 7.29
CA GLN A 732 -3.10 47.36 6.36
C GLN A 732 -3.01 48.86 6.69
N SER A 733 -2.38 49.23 7.81
CA SER A 733 -2.04 50.60 8.23
C SER A 733 -0.54 50.72 8.49
N ALA A 734 -0.04 51.90 8.83
CA ALA A 734 1.38 52.08 9.19
C ALA A 734 1.79 51.11 10.31
N PHE A 735 2.87 50.36 10.11
CA PHE A 735 3.35 49.32 11.02
C PHE A 735 4.87 49.40 11.20
N GLN A 736 5.35 49.03 12.38
CA GLN A 736 6.79 49.00 12.67
C GLN A 736 7.47 47.78 12.00
N CYS A 737 8.68 47.96 11.49
CA CYS A 737 9.52 46.86 11.03
C CYS A 737 9.64 45.80 12.13
N ARG A 738 9.39 44.53 11.76
CA ARG A 738 9.40 43.42 12.72
C ARG A 738 10.80 42.87 12.97
N HIS A 739 11.86 43.47 12.42
CA HIS A 739 13.22 43.06 12.76
C HIS A 739 13.56 43.49 14.22
N PRO A 740 14.07 42.60 15.09
CA PRO A 740 14.32 42.92 16.51
C PRO A 740 15.27 44.10 16.78
N SER A 741 16.07 44.49 15.79
CA SER A 741 16.99 45.64 15.85
C SER A 741 16.57 46.85 15.01
N CYS A 742 15.33 46.88 14.50
CA CYS A 742 14.81 47.98 13.68
C CYS A 742 13.53 48.57 14.27
N SER A 743 13.40 49.89 14.22
CA SER A 743 12.25 50.64 14.71
C SER A 743 11.57 51.51 13.65
N ASP A 744 11.88 51.31 12.38
CA ASP A 744 11.32 52.11 11.28
C ASP A 744 9.84 51.81 11.08
N ILE A 745 9.06 52.86 10.76
CA ILE A 745 7.62 52.77 10.50
C ILE A 745 7.38 52.68 8.98
N LEU A 746 6.67 51.67 8.56
CA LEU A 746 6.42 51.30 7.17
C LEU A 746 4.92 51.43 6.87
N VAL A 747 4.59 51.98 5.69
CA VAL A 747 3.21 52.38 5.38
C VAL A 747 2.50 51.35 4.49
N ASP A 748 3.24 50.69 3.60
CA ASP A 748 2.68 49.69 2.70
C ASP A 748 3.73 48.63 2.27
N MET A 749 3.30 47.66 1.45
CA MET A 749 4.18 46.59 0.97
C MET A 749 5.32 47.09 0.08
N MET A 750 5.15 48.19 -0.65
CA MET A 750 6.21 48.74 -1.50
C MET A 750 7.28 49.42 -0.66
N HIS A 751 6.87 50.18 0.36
CA HIS A 751 7.74 50.79 1.36
C HIS A 751 8.51 49.71 2.14
N PHE A 752 7.84 48.63 2.55
CA PHE A 752 8.50 47.48 3.19
C PHE A 752 9.56 46.82 2.30
N LYS A 753 9.28 46.60 1.01
CA LYS A 753 10.25 45.94 0.10
C LYS A 753 11.48 46.79 -0.14
N ARG A 754 11.32 48.11 -0.21
CA ARG A 754 12.44 49.05 -0.33
C ARG A 754 13.25 49.10 0.97
N HIS A 755 12.59 49.26 2.11
CA HIS A 755 13.23 49.21 3.43
C HIS A 755 13.97 47.89 3.71
N ALA A 756 13.37 46.74 3.36
CA ALA A 756 13.99 45.44 3.52
C ALA A 756 15.27 45.29 2.69
N LEU A 757 15.34 45.93 1.53
CA LEU A 757 16.53 45.96 0.70
C LEU A 757 17.58 46.93 1.26
N ASP A 758 17.17 48.16 1.57
CA ASP A 758 18.07 49.26 1.91
C ASP A 758 18.65 49.14 3.32
N VAL A 759 17.86 48.66 4.30
CA VAL A 759 18.26 48.56 5.72
C VAL A 759 18.71 47.14 6.08
N HIS A 760 18.09 46.11 5.49
CA HIS A 760 18.31 44.72 5.87
C HIS A 760 19.03 43.87 4.80
N GLY A 761 19.30 44.42 3.61
CA GLY A 761 19.98 43.69 2.52
C GLY A 761 19.15 42.55 1.90
N VAL A 762 17.83 42.51 2.14
CA VAL A 762 16.95 41.42 1.70
C VAL A 762 16.15 41.84 0.46
N SER A 763 16.37 41.13 -0.66
CA SER A 763 15.58 41.31 -1.88
C SER A 763 14.37 40.37 -1.93
N HIS A 764 13.17 40.93 -2.12
CA HIS A 764 11.89 40.20 -2.23
C HIS A 764 11.39 40.07 -3.66
#